data_AF-A0A3A9BIS0-F1
#
_entry.id   AF-A0A3A9BIS0-F1
#
_cell.length_a   1.000
_cell.length_b   1.000
_cell.length_c   1.000
_cell.angle_alpha   90.00
_cell.angle_beta   90.00
_cell.angle_gamma   90.00
#
_symmetry.space_group_name_H-M   'P 1'
#
loop_
_entity.id
_entity.type
_entity.pdbx_description
1 polymer ?
#
loop_
_entity_poly.entity_id
_entity_poly.type
_entity_poly.pdbx_seq_one_letter_code
_entity_poly.pdbx_strand_id
1 'polypeptide(L)'
;MRYKDTGHRFCEEINDFCEKAKLRCALVTGGGYAYDSIKYLDDEVPNKDFDFMIVYEDERDIKIIISNLKFKTKFLFEDKFLENDIRQLEERKIDIIRLSGKYRKFKATINFVPISLIRKISFLQEDKIRKIAHGRNTSLFFAYGTSGNRITTIFFSPFFKTQDGDLHYIHLDFTCKKHQKHLFLGILSDAILKGYSKQYDNVGFHVLRVNLIKNIYTYLLKRGIENYQYETLFANWSYFSDSVKVTLIKEFCEINQTVRKTYSFSKENYKTYFLLDEGYKINCSPFDFVKCKKLSSTLKKYIFSMQNSEYTRQYLIDAWGKFLAAVYYERGSDYKKVNLHLKQYDWDKEIDKYFIYGVNDIYYNSVDGVSYESLLYFLKWIFQEQINLNYEFIKCIINITIDYFEMILKIDLVKLDEFWNDQEIDFLIRFSQRKIICEYIDAESFEEIAMLHNIHSEAMEKYTEEEGGFLSKYFVDKQGAILDVMCGVGRIANQLRKMQYDNIYGIDQYDYTKLDMEKNFNFIKSKMEDFSTNMRFKYVVCLYNCYANTDELCKVLDKIYEISQKDVIVVIDIFNKKWRDKMNAQCRQVLKKSEDYIIELIREYTSPIEKTIYNVLKNGKVINTYTLQQSFFEEEDLRKVFLEKWEFKLVNSKEVNTRNNDQKLIYIMTKK
;
A
#
# COMPACT_ATOMS: atom_id res chain seq x y z
N MET A 1 30.15 -12.62 6.38
CA MET A 1 30.33 -11.99 5.06
C MET A 1 29.12 -11.13 4.80
N ARG A 2 29.32 -9.82 4.59
CA ARG A 2 28.25 -8.85 4.38
C ARG A 2 27.59 -9.09 3.02
N TYR A 3 26.29 -8.78 2.93
CA TYR A 3 25.48 -9.03 1.73
C TYR A 3 26.05 -8.32 0.48
N LYS A 4 26.40 -7.03 0.60
CA LYS A 4 26.95 -6.22 -0.51
C LYS A 4 28.28 -6.75 -1.03
N ASP A 5 29.23 -7.03 -0.15
CA ASP A 5 30.54 -7.59 -0.54
C ASP A 5 30.38 -8.92 -1.28
N THR A 6 29.36 -9.71 -0.91
CA THR A 6 29.06 -10.98 -1.57
C THR A 6 28.50 -10.76 -2.97
N GLY A 7 27.60 -9.79 -3.15
CA GLY A 7 27.07 -9.44 -4.47
C GLY A 7 28.14 -8.85 -5.40
N HIS A 8 29.04 -8.03 -4.87
CA HIS A 8 30.16 -7.46 -5.63
C HIS A 8 31.08 -8.54 -6.17
N ARG A 9 31.50 -9.47 -5.30
CA ARG A 9 32.29 -10.64 -5.70
C ARG A 9 31.60 -11.49 -6.75
N PHE A 10 30.28 -11.63 -6.68
CA PHE A 10 29.55 -12.39 -7.69
C PHE A 10 29.59 -11.71 -9.05
N CYS A 11 29.45 -10.37 -9.08
CA CYS A 11 29.60 -9.61 -10.32
C CYS A 11 31.01 -9.76 -10.88
N GLU A 12 32.05 -9.63 -10.06
CA GLU A 12 33.45 -9.82 -10.47
C GLU A 12 33.69 -11.22 -11.05
N GLU A 13 33.21 -12.28 -10.39
CA GLU A 13 33.31 -13.66 -10.88
C GLU A 13 32.64 -13.85 -12.24
N ILE A 14 31.44 -13.28 -12.44
CA ILE A 14 30.73 -13.37 -13.72
C ILE A 14 31.49 -12.63 -14.82
N ASN A 15 31.90 -11.40 -14.53
CA ASN A 15 32.59 -10.56 -15.51
C ASN A 15 33.94 -11.15 -15.91
N ASP A 16 34.71 -11.68 -14.96
CA ASP A 16 36.01 -12.33 -15.21
C ASP A 16 35.88 -13.49 -16.20
N PHE A 17 34.88 -14.38 -16.04
CA PHE A 17 34.72 -15.46 -17.00
C PHE A 17 34.17 -14.98 -18.35
N CYS A 18 33.28 -13.97 -18.36
CA CYS A 18 32.77 -13.40 -19.60
C CYS A 18 33.89 -12.75 -20.43
N GLU A 19 34.81 -12.05 -19.77
CA GLU A 19 35.98 -11.44 -20.40
C GLU A 19 36.97 -12.49 -20.92
N LYS A 20 37.32 -13.48 -20.09
CA LYS A 20 38.24 -14.58 -20.49
C LYS A 20 37.70 -15.40 -21.66
N ALA A 21 36.40 -15.66 -21.68
CA ALA A 21 35.74 -16.38 -22.76
C ALA A 21 35.37 -15.49 -23.96
N LYS A 22 35.69 -14.17 -23.91
CA LYS A 22 35.38 -13.17 -24.94
C LYS A 22 33.90 -13.14 -25.33
N LEU A 23 33.03 -13.34 -24.35
CA LEU A 23 31.58 -13.39 -24.55
C LEU A 23 31.03 -11.99 -24.81
N ARG A 24 30.17 -11.88 -25.82
CA ARG A 24 29.42 -10.64 -26.10
C ARG A 24 28.17 -10.65 -25.24
N CYS A 25 28.32 -10.17 -24.01
CA CYS A 25 27.21 -9.99 -23.07
C CYS A 25 27.29 -8.68 -22.28
N ALA A 26 26.19 -8.34 -21.61
CA ALA A 26 26.16 -7.34 -20.55
C ALA A 26 25.59 -7.93 -19.26
N LEU A 27 26.21 -7.61 -18.13
CA LEU A 27 25.67 -7.96 -16.81
C LEU A 27 24.85 -6.79 -16.27
N VAL A 28 23.59 -7.07 -15.97
CA VAL A 28 22.63 -6.15 -15.37
C VAL A 28 22.28 -6.69 -13.99
N THR A 29 22.40 -5.84 -12.98
CA THR A 29 22.10 -6.20 -11.60
C THR A 29 20.73 -5.65 -11.23
N GLY A 30 19.91 -6.46 -10.57
CA GLY A 30 18.56 -6.10 -10.13
C GLY A 30 18.36 -6.33 -8.63
N GLY A 31 17.14 -6.05 -8.19
CA GLY A 31 16.73 -6.28 -6.81
C GLY A 31 17.55 -5.50 -5.77
N GLY A 32 17.50 -5.97 -4.53
CA GLY A 32 18.06 -5.28 -3.37
C GLY A 32 19.50 -4.81 -3.43
N TYR A 33 20.30 -5.55 -4.17
CA TYR A 33 21.73 -5.30 -4.34
C TYR A 33 21.99 -4.07 -5.23
N ALA A 34 21.23 -3.92 -6.31
CA ALA A 34 21.46 -2.93 -7.35
C ALA A 34 21.21 -1.48 -6.91
N TYR A 35 20.33 -1.26 -5.92
CA TYR A 35 19.91 0.09 -5.47
C TYR A 35 20.22 0.38 -4.00
N ASP A 36 21.14 -0.38 -3.41
CA ASP A 36 21.49 -0.24 -2.00
C ASP A 36 20.24 -0.14 -1.12
N SER A 37 19.40 -1.18 -1.20
CA SER A 37 18.09 -1.16 -0.58
C SER A 37 18.17 -0.84 0.91
N ILE A 38 17.40 0.16 1.36
CA ILE A 38 17.31 0.47 2.79
C ILE A 38 16.80 -0.73 3.61
N LYS A 39 16.07 -1.64 2.95
CA LYS A 39 15.59 -2.93 3.51
C LYS A 39 16.73 -3.85 3.96
N TYR A 40 17.90 -3.77 3.33
CA TYR A 40 19.01 -4.69 3.57
C TYR A 40 20.16 -4.07 4.39
N LEU A 41 19.91 -2.90 5.00
CA LEU A 41 20.87 -2.21 5.88
C LEU A 41 21.20 -3.03 7.13
N ASP A 42 20.22 -3.70 7.72
CA ASP A 42 20.45 -4.65 8.81
C ASP A 42 20.85 -6.02 8.28
N ASP A 43 21.97 -6.55 8.80
CA ASP A 43 22.50 -7.85 8.40
C ASP A 43 21.66 -9.04 8.92
N GLU A 44 20.70 -8.78 9.82
CA GLU A 44 19.83 -9.79 10.45
C GLU A 44 18.50 -10.04 9.72
N VAL A 45 18.16 -9.25 8.70
CA VAL A 45 16.88 -9.44 7.98
C VAL A 45 16.86 -10.79 7.25
N PRO A 46 15.88 -11.68 7.54
CA PRO A 46 15.74 -12.94 6.83
C PRO A 46 15.36 -12.70 5.36
N ASN A 47 15.79 -13.60 4.46
CA ASN A 47 15.43 -13.62 3.03
C ASN A 47 16.07 -12.51 2.16
N LYS A 48 17.40 -12.33 2.22
CA LYS A 48 18.15 -11.56 1.22
C LYS A 48 18.37 -12.39 -0.06
N ASP A 49 18.08 -11.81 -1.22
CA ASP A 49 18.27 -12.45 -2.53
C ASP A 49 18.90 -11.52 -3.57
N PHE A 50 19.67 -12.13 -4.47
CA PHE A 50 20.24 -11.45 -5.62
C PHE A 50 19.44 -11.76 -6.88
N ASP A 51 19.13 -10.71 -7.65
CA ASP A 51 18.57 -10.85 -8.99
C ASP A 51 19.54 -10.30 -10.02
N PHE A 52 19.94 -11.11 -10.98
CA PHE A 52 20.84 -10.73 -12.06
C PHE A 52 20.18 -11.00 -13.41
N MET A 53 20.71 -10.33 -14.43
CA MET A 53 20.40 -10.56 -15.82
C MET A 53 21.66 -10.45 -16.66
N ILE A 54 21.91 -11.47 -17.47
CA ILE A 54 22.92 -11.51 -18.50
C ILE A 54 22.20 -11.29 -19.82
N VAL A 55 22.45 -10.13 -20.43
CA VAL A 55 21.99 -9.83 -21.78
C VAL A 55 23.03 -10.36 -22.74
N TYR A 56 22.66 -11.26 -23.65
CA TYR A 56 23.58 -11.90 -24.57
C TYR A 56 23.27 -11.54 -26.03
N GLU A 57 24.26 -11.58 -26.91
CA GLU A 57 24.05 -11.36 -28.34
C GLU A 57 23.82 -12.65 -29.12
N ASP A 58 24.57 -13.71 -28.80
CA ASP A 58 24.53 -15.00 -29.49
C ASP A 58 24.00 -16.11 -28.58
N GLU A 59 22.95 -16.82 -29.00
CA GLU A 59 22.35 -17.93 -28.25
C GLU A 59 23.36 -19.07 -28.00
N ARG A 60 24.36 -19.24 -28.87
CA ARG A 60 25.41 -20.27 -28.74
C ARG A 60 26.26 -20.07 -27.49
N ASP A 61 26.38 -18.84 -27.01
CA ASP A 61 27.17 -18.48 -25.83
C ASP A 61 26.52 -18.97 -24.53
N ILE A 62 25.22 -19.24 -24.53
CA ILE A 62 24.47 -19.63 -23.32
C ILE A 62 25.02 -20.92 -22.69
N LYS A 63 25.36 -21.92 -23.52
CA LYS A 63 25.96 -23.17 -23.04
C LYS A 63 27.29 -22.91 -22.33
N ILE A 64 28.10 -21.99 -22.87
CA ILE A 64 29.39 -21.58 -22.29
C ILE A 64 29.16 -20.83 -20.98
N ILE A 65 28.22 -19.88 -20.96
CA ILE A 65 27.88 -19.09 -19.77
C ILE A 65 27.39 -20.00 -18.63
N ILE A 66 26.46 -20.91 -18.92
CA ILE A 66 25.94 -21.88 -17.95
C ILE A 66 27.05 -22.77 -17.40
N SER A 67 27.93 -23.28 -18.27
CA SER A 67 29.07 -24.10 -17.87
C SER A 67 30.00 -23.33 -16.93
N ASN A 68 30.34 -22.09 -17.28
CA ASN A 68 31.16 -21.24 -16.42
C ASN A 68 30.47 -20.90 -15.11
N LEU A 69 29.17 -20.61 -15.09
CA LEU A 69 28.42 -20.42 -13.85
C LEU A 69 28.52 -21.66 -12.95
N LYS A 70 28.35 -22.86 -13.51
CA LYS A 70 28.41 -24.13 -12.76
C LYS A 70 29.80 -24.45 -12.23
N PHE A 71 30.85 -24.24 -13.01
CA PHE A 71 32.19 -24.74 -12.72
C PHE A 71 33.22 -23.68 -12.30
N LYS A 72 32.95 -22.40 -12.57
CA LYS A 72 33.87 -21.28 -12.32
C LYS A 72 33.36 -20.30 -11.26
N THR A 73 32.11 -20.41 -10.82
CA THR A 73 31.54 -19.57 -9.75
C THR A 73 31.07 -20.40 -8.56
N LYS A 74 30.70 -19.73 -7.46
CA LYS A 74 30.02 -20.37 -6.30
C LYS A 74 28.50 -20.42 -6.42
N PHE A 75 27.94 -20.23 -7.61
CA PHE A 75 26.51 -20.29 -7.85
C PHE A 75 26.04 -21.73 -8.02
N LEU A 76 25.26 -22.21 -7.06
CA LEU A 76 24.67 -23.55 -7.04
C LEU A 76 23.21 -23.46 -7.49
N PHE A 77 22.87 -24.09 -8.61
CA PHE A 77 21.51 -24.10 -9.16
C PHE A 77 21.09 -25.51 -9.59
N GLU A 78 19.79 -25.74 -9.70
CA GLU A 78 19.23 -27.01 -10.19
C GLU A 78 19.33 -27.03 -11.72
N ASP A 79 19.98 -28.05 -12.28
CA ASP A 79 20.21 -28.21 -13.71
C ASP A 79 19.31 -29.26 -14.37
N LYS A 80 18.41 -29.90 -13.58
CA LYS A 80 17.52 -30.99 -14.00
C LYS A 80 16.76 -30.73 -15.31
N PHE A 81 16.38 -29.48 -15.57
CA PHE A 81 15.55 -29.10 -16.74
C PHE A 81 16.32 -28.31 -17.80
N LEU A 82 17.60 -28.05 -17.55
CA LEU A 82 18.34 -27.05 -18.31
C LEU A 82 18.55 -27.46 -19.77
N GLU A 83 18.74 -28.75 -20.04
CA GLU A 83 18.85 -29.27 -21.41
C GLU A 83 17.56 -29.04 -22.21
N ASN A 84 16.39 -29.25 -21.58
CA ASN A 84 15.10 -29.03 -22.22
C ASN A 84 14.85 -27.52 -22.46
N ASP A 85 15.22 -26.68 -21.51
CA ASP A 85 15.10 -25.22 -21.65
C ASP A 85 16.00 -24.69 -22.77
N ILE A 86 17.25 -25.16 -22.85
CA ILE A 86 18.16 -24.82 -23.96
C ILE A 86 17.59 -25.27 -25.30
N ARG A 87 17.08 -26.50 -25.40
CA ARG A 87 16.44 -26.99 -26.64
C ARG A 87 15.24 -26.13 -27.04
N GLN A 88 14.39 -25.76 -26.08
CA GLN A 88 13.22 -24.91 -26.37
C GLN A 88 13.62 -23.49 -26.78
N LEU A 89 14.74 -22.98 -26.29
CA LEU A 89 15.31 -21.70 -26.73
C LEU A 89 15.79 -21.81 -28.18
N GLU A 90 16.57 -22.84 -28.51
CA GLU A 90 17.04 -23.11 -29.87
C GLU A 90 15.87 -23.29 -30.87
N GLU A 91 14.77 -23.90 -30.42
CA GLU A 91 13.52 -24.06 -31.20
C GLU A 91 12.64 -22.79 -31.23
N ARG A 92 13.08 -21.67 -30.63
CA ARG A 92 12.34 -20.40 -30.52
C ARG A 92 10.94 -20.54 -29.90
N LYS A 93 10.79 -21.52 -29.00
CA LYS A 93 9.58 -21.72 -28.19
C LYS A 93 9.59 -20.87 -26.93
N ILE A 94 10.77 -20.41 -26.50
CA ILE A 94 11.01 -19.50 -25.38
C ILE A 94 11.98 -18.42 -25.82
N ASP A 95 11.93 -17.25 -25.18
CA ASP A 95 12.91 -16.18 -25.41
C ASP A 95 13.98 -16.11 -24.30
N ILE A 96 13.67 -16.62 -23.10
CA ILE A 96 14.49 -16.41 -21.89
C ILE A 96 14.60 -17.69 -21.08
N ILE A 97 15.80 -17.97 -20.60
CA ILE A 97 16.08 -18.97 -19.55
C ILE A 97 16.38 -18.19 -18.27
N ARG A 98 15.86 -18.59 -17.11
CA ARG A 98 16.43 -18.12 -15.84
C ARG A 98 16.79 -19.25 -14.90
N LEU A 99 17.91 -19.06 -14.21
CA LEU A 99 18.43 -19.99 -13.22
C LEU A 99 18.09 -19.47 -11.84
N SER A 100 17.55 -20.35 -10.99
CA SER A 100 17.27 -20.05 -9.59
C SER A 100 18.13 -20.97 -8.73
N GLY A 101 18.83 -20.41 -7.76
CA GLY A 101 19.79 -21.15 -6.96
C GLY A 101 20.25 -20.40 -5.73
N LYS A 102 21.44 -20.72 -5.26
CA LYS A 102 22.12 -20.05 -4.15
C LYS A 102 23.52 -19.65 -4.57
N TYR A 103 23.88 -18.40 -4.34
CA TYR A 103 25.28 -17.97 -4.39
C TYR A 103 25.79 -17.84 -2.96
N ARG A 104 26.72 -18.74 -2.59
CA ARG A 104 27.15 -18.96 -1.20
C ARG A 104 25.94 -19.29 -0.29
N LYS A 105 25.48 -18.35 0.53
CA LYS A 105 24.34 -18.51 1.45
C LYS A 105 23.07 -17.76 1.02
N PHE A 106 23.18 -16.88 0.03
CA PHE A 106 22.06 -16.05 -0.41
C PHE A 106 21.36 -16.70 -1.60
N LYS A 107 20.04 -16.57 -1.64
CA LYS A 107 19.27 -16.94 -2.83
C LYS A 107 19.74 -16.07 -3.99
N ALA A 108 19.91 -16.64 -5.17
CA ALA A 108 20.35 -15.92 -6.34
C ALA A 108 19.60 -16.39 -7.59
N THR A 109 19.30 -15.43 -8.46
CA THR A 109 18.54 -15.61 -9.68
C THR A 109 19.33 -15.02 -10.85
N ILE A 110 19.41 -15.71 -12.01
CA ILE A 110 20.02 -15.17 -13.23
C ILE A 110 19.08 -15.31 -14.43
N ASN A 111 18.62 -14.16 -14.92
CA ASN A 111 18.17 -13.77 -16.27
C ASN A 111 19.09 -14.12 -17.45
N PHE A 112 18.74 -14.96 -18.42
CA PHE A 112 19.42 -14.93 -19.74
C PHE A 112 18.51 -14.33 -20.79
N VAL A 113 18.86 -13.14 -21.29
CA VAL A 113 17.97 -12.37 -22.17
C VAL A 113 18.68 -12.00 -23.48
N PRO A 114 18.13 -12.36 -24.65
CA PRO A 114 18.75 -12.00 -25.92
C PRO A 114 18.62 -10.50 -26.16
N ILE A 115 19.69 -9.85 -26.64
CA ILE A 115 19.66 -8.42 -26.97
C ILE A 115 18.65 -8.11 -28.09
N SER A 116 18.33 -9.08 -28.94
CA SER A 116 17.29 -8.95 -29.96
C SER A 116 15.93 -8.66 -29.35
N LEU A 117 15.58 -9.31 -28.23
CA LEU A 117 14.35 -9.05 -27.49
C LEU A 117 14.37 -7.65 -26.87
N ILE A 118 15.50 -7.24 -26.27
CA ILE A 118 15.69 -5.88 -25.74
C ILE A 118 15.43 -4.84 -26.82
N ARG A 119 15.97 -5.05 -28.03
CA ARG A 119 15.78 -4.14 -29.17
C ARG A 119 14.30 -4.00 -29.50
N LYS A 120 13.56 -5.10 -29.66
CA LYS A 120 12.12 -5.07 -29.96
C LYS A 120 11.35 -4.22 -28.96
N ILE A 121 11.61 -4.41 -27.66
CA ILE A 121 10.97 -3.65 -26.58
C ILE A 121 11.40 -2.19 -26.59
N SER A 122 12.70 -1.92 -26.77
CA SER A 122 13.26 -0.57 -26.82
C SER A 122 12.62 0.27 -27.92
N PHE A 123 12.15 -0.35 -29.01
CA PHE A 123 11.43 0.30 -30.11
C PHE A 123 9.89 0.24 -29.99
N LEU A 124 9.34 -0.24 -28.87
CA LEU A 124 7.89 -0.35 -28.62
C LEU A 124 7.13 -1.16 -29.70
N GLN A 125 7.75 -2.22 -30.22
CA GLN A 125 7.12 -3.12 -31.19
C GLN A 125 5.96 -3.90 -30.52
N GLU A 126 4.90 -4.20 -31.29
CA GLU A 126 3.63 -4.76 -30.78
C GLU A 126 3.61 -6.29 -30.68
N ASP A 127 4.76 -6.95 -30.88
CA ASP A 127 4.85 -8.40 -30.85
C ASP A 127 4.60 -8.97 -29.45
N LYS A 128 3.82 -10.06 -29.38
CA LYS A 128 3.73 -10.91 -28.18
C LYS A 128 5.12 -11.52 -27.93
N ILE A 129 5.74 -11.15 -26.82
CA ILE A 129 6.99 -11.75 -26.35
C ILE A 129 6.70 -13.16 -25.84
N ARG A 130 7.50 -14.13 -26.28
CA ARG A 130 7.23 -15.56 -26.08
C ARG A 130 8.05 -16.06 -24.90
N LYS A 131 7.33 -16.44 -23.84
CA LYS A 131 7.74 -17.35 -22.76
C LYS A 131 9.12 -17.11 -22.09
N ILE A 132 9.08 -16.98 -20.77
CA ILE A 132 10.22 -17.26 -19.88
C ILE A 132 10.17 -18.75 -19.51
N ALA A 133 11.25 -19.50 -19.72
CA ALA A 133 11.45 -20.77 -19.03
C ALA A 133 11.99 -20.49 -17.63
N HIS A 134 11.17 -20.84 -16.62
CA HIS A 134 11.57 -20.80 -15.21
C HIS A 134 11.47 -22.16 -14.53
N GLY A 135 12.42 -22.36 -13.61
CA GLY A 135 12.35 -23.35 -12.56
C GLY A 135 11.05 -23.24 -11.77
N ARG A 136 10.65 -24.37 -11.18
CA ARG A 136 9.27 -24.69 -10.77
C ARG A 136 8.76 -23.94 -9.52
N ASN A 137 9.24 -22.74 -9.23
CA ASN A 137 8.77 -21.91 -8.12
C ASN A 137 8.63 -20.42 -8.50
N THR A 138 7.35 -20.02 -8.58
CA THR A 138 6.69 -18.71 -8.54
C THR A 138 7.53 -17.42 -8.68
N SER A 139 7.09 -16.46 -9.51
CA SER A 139 6.15 -15.40 -9.11
C SER A 139 5.36 -14.86 -10.31
N LEU A 140 4.28 -14.11 -10.02
CA LEU A 140 3.56 -13.18 -10.89
C LEU A 140 3.84 -11.83 -10.25
N PHE A 141 4.44 -10.87 -10.97
CA PHE A 141 4.66 -9.54 -10.41
C PHE A 141 3.44 -8.64 -10.62
N PHE A 142 2.99 -8.09 -9.51
CA PHE A 142 2.12 -6.94 -9.44
C PHE A 142 3.05 -5.74 -9.35
N ALA A 143 2.89 -4.75 -10.22
CA ALA A 143 3.43 -3.44 -9.90
C ALA A 143 2.49 -2.80 -8.86
N TYR A 144 2.42 -3.40 -7.67
CA TYR A 144 1.72 -2.81 -6.55
C TYR A 144 2.68 -1.86 -5.83
N GLY A 145 2.35 -0.57 -5.88
CA GLY A 145 3.03 0.44 -5.10
C GLY A 145 2.40 0.58 -3.75
N THR A 146 3.13 0.17 -2.74
CA THR A 146 2.76 0.24 -1.33
C THR A 146 2.66 1.66 -0.74
N SER A 147 3.08 2.67 -1.49
CA SER A 147 2.62 4.05 -1.33
C SER A 147 1.59 4.28 -2.43
N GLY A 148 0.38 4.69 -2.06
CA GLY A 148 -0.81 4.82 -2.93
C GLY A 148 -0.71 5.87 -4.03
N ASN A 149 0.45 5.98 -4.67
CA ASN A 149 0.80 6.87 -5.76
C ASN A 149 1.13 6.14 -7.09
N ARG A 150 0.74 4.86 -7.30
CA ARG A 150 1.23 4.04 -8.44
C ARG A 150 0.14 3.39 -9.30
N ILE A 151 0.44 3.23 -10.59
CA ILE A 151 -0.36 2.43 -11.54
C ILE A 151 -0.27 0.95 -11.14
N THR A 152 -1.39 0.35 -10.74
CA THR A 152 -1.45 -1.09 -10.44
C THR A 152 -1.57 -1.86 -11.75
N THR A 153 -0.51 -2.53 -12.19
CA THR A 153 -0.60 -3.44 -13.35
C THR A 153 -0.69 -4.87 -12.87
N ILE A 154 -1.77 -5.54 -13.27
CA ILE A 154 -2.09 -6.94 -12.97
C ILE A 154 -1.90 -7.75 -14.25
N PHE A 155 -0.95 -8.65 -14.24
CA PHE A 155 -0.70 -9.57 -15.34
C PHE A 155 -1.46 -10.86 -15.05
N PHE A 156 -2.31 -11.34 -15.97
CA PHE A 156 -2.82 -12.71 -15.87
C PHE A 156 -1.96 -13.59 -16.77
N SER A 157 -1.16 -14.40 -16.10
CA SER A 157 -0.19 -15.30 -16.74
C SER A 157 -0.87 -16.65 -17.02
N PRO A 158 -0.88 -17.13 -18.27
CA PRO A 158 -1.51 -18.40 -18.62
C PRO A 158 -0.75 -19.60 -18.04
N PHE A 159 -1.48 -20.68 -17.73
CA PHE A 159 -0.94 -21.96 -17.26
C PHE A 159 -0.97 -23.01 -18.38
N PHE A 160 0.09 -23.80 -18.52
CA PHE A 160 0.25 -24.76 -19.62
C PHE A 160 1.05 -25.99 -19.19
N LYS A 161 0.85 -27.11 -19.90
CA LYS A 161 1.64 -28.32 -19.75
C LYS A 161 2.74 -28.36 -20.82
N THR A 162 3.98 -28.54 -20.42
CA THR A 162 5.13 -28.72 -21.32
C THR A 162 5.25 -30.16 -21.80
N GLN A 163 6.13 -30.39 -22.79
CA GLN A 163 6.38 -31.72 -23.36
C GLN A 163 6.99 -32.72 -22.36
N ASP A 164 7.60 -32.25 -21.27
CA ASP A 164 8.12 -33.08 -20.18
C ASP A 164 7.02 -33.54 -19.20
N GLY A 165 5.76 -33.13 -19.42
CA GLY A 165 4.61 -33.55 -18.63
C GLY A 165 4.35 -32.69 -17.39
N ASP A 166 5.16 -31.66 -17.15
CA ASP A 166 5.01 -30.76 -16.02
C ASP A 166 4.14 -29.54 -16.33
N LEU A 167 3.54 -28.97 -15.28
CA LEU A 167 2.73 -27.77 -15.36
C LEU A 167 3.60 -26.54 -15.12
N HIS A 168 3.46 -25.57 -16.01
CA HIS A 168 4.17 -24.31 -16.00
C HIS A 168 3.16 -23.16 -16.09
N TYR A 169 3.54 -21.99 -15.64
CA TYR A 169 2.82 -20.75 -15.94
C TYR A 169 3.78 -19.82 -16.67
N ILE A 170 3.30 -19.10 -17.69
CA ILE A 170 4.11 -18.15 -18.43
C ILE A 170 4.17 -16.88 -17.63
N HIS A 171 5.32 -16.59 -17.02
CA HIS A 171 5.48 -15.29 -16.42
C HIS A 171 5.56 -14.22 -17.51
N LEU A 172 4.50 -13.41 -17.64
CA LEU A 172 4.41 -12.29 -18.58
C LEU A 172 5.19 -11.07 -18.07
N ASP A 173 6.44 -11.32 -17.69
CA ASP A 173 7.39 -10.34 -17.19
C ASP A 173 7.88 -9.39 -18.26
N PHE A 174 7.81 -9.80 -19.53
CA PHE A 174 8.32 -9.01 -20.64
C PHE A 174 7.19 -8.63 -21.57
N THR A 175 6.14 -7.98 -21.07
CA THR A 175 5.17 -7.38 -21.99
C THR A 175 5.55 -5.94 -22.26
N CYS A 176 5.65 -5.60 -23.54
CA CYS A 176 5.40 -4.26 -24.05
C CYS A 176 3.96 -4.27 -24.56
N LYS A 177 2.98 -3.95 -23.70
CA LYS A 177 1.57 -3.90 -24.11
C LYS A 177 1.13 -2.46 -24.25
N LYS A 178 0.65 -2.09 -25.44
CA LYS A 178 -0.05 -0.82 -25.64
C LYS A 178 -1.54 -1.07 -25.42
N HIS A 179 -2.15 -0.41 -24.45
CA HIS A 179 -3.60 -0.52 -24.20
C HIS A 179 -4.17 0.82 -23.76
N GLN A 180 -5.28 1.24 -24.37
CA GLN A 180 -6.01 2.47 -24.02
C GLN A 180 -5.10 3.69 -23.83
N LYS A 181 -4.13 3.90 -24.74
CA LYS A 181 -3.19 5.01 -24.64
C LYS A 181 -2.15 4.91 -23.52
N HIS A 182 -2.02 3.78 -22.85
CA HIS A 182 -0.95 3.45 -21.91
C HIS A 182 0.01 2.40 -22.49
N LEU A 183 1.28 2.51 -22.11
CA LEU A 183 2.33 1.56 -22.46
C LEU A 183 2.77 0.85 -21.18
N PHE A 184 2.55 -0.46 -21.13
CA PHE A 184 2.96 -1.31 -20.03
C PHE A 184 4.27 -2.00 -20.42
N LEU A 185 5.30 -1.82 -19.60
CA LEU A 185 6.62 -2.44 -19.77
C LEU A 185 6.95 -3.22 -18.49
N GLY A 186 6.91 -4.56 -18.54
CA GLY A 186 7.22 -5.42 -17.37
C GLY A 186 8.71 -5.46 -17.00
N ILE A 187 9.18 -6.46 -16.24
CA ILE A 187 10.55 -6.77 -15.74
C ILE A 187 11.73 -6.19 -16.51
N LEU A 188 11.69 -6.10 -17.83
CA LEU A 188 12.77 -5.46 -18.58
C LEU A 188 12.92 -3.99 -18.21
N SER A 189 11.83 -3.25 -17.98
CA SER A 189 11.88 -1.90 -17.42
C SER A 189 12.45 -1.92 -16.00
N ASP A 190 12.02 -2.85 -15.16
CA ASP A 190 12.51 -2.97 -13.79
C ASP A 190 14.01 -3.31 -13.71
N ALA A 191 14.54 -4.11 -14.63
CA ALA A 191 15.96 -4.43 -14.74
C ALA A 191 16.77 -3.36 -15.49
N ILE A 192 16.17 -2.68 -16.48
CA ILE A 192 16.80 -1.58 -17.23
C ILE A 192 16.89 -0.32 -16.38
N LEU A 193 15.86 -0.03 -15.58
CA LEU A 193 15.75 1.20 -14.80
C LEU A 193 16.37 1.07 -13.40
N LYS A 194 16.66 -0.14 -12.91
CA LYS A 194 17.33 -0.38 -11.62
C LYS A 194 18.76 -0.88 -11.85
N GLY A 195 19.76 -0.06 -11.50
CA GLY A 195 21.17 -0.45 -11.35
C GLY A 195 21.83 -1.15 -12.54
N TYR A 196 22.11 -0.37 -13.58
CA TYR A 196 22.99 -0.78 -14.69
C TYR A 196 24.39 -0.19 -14.49
N SER A 197 25.43 -1.00 -14.66
CA SER A 197 26.81 -0.54 -14.67
C SER A 197 27.39 -0.60 -16.08
N LYS A 198 27.72 0.58 -16.64
CA LYS A 198 28.28 0.72 -17.99
C LYS A 198 29.60 -0.04 -18.19
N GLN A 199 30.33 -0.28 -17.11
CA GLN A 199 31.60 -0.99 -17.15
C GLN A 199 31.48 -2.47 -17.55
N TYR A 200 30.27 -3.03 -17.57
CA TYR A 200 30.00 -4.44 -17.87
C TYR A 200 29.08 -4.61 -19.09
N ASP A 201 29.31 -3.85 -20.16
CA ASP A 201 28.50 -3.88 -21.39
C ASP A 201 29.32 -4.03 -22.66
N ASN A 202 29.43 -5.28 -23.14
CA ASN A 202 30.12 -5.63 -24.38
C ASN A 202 29.16 -5.81 -25.57
N VAL A 203 27.87 -5.52 -25.39
CA VAL A 203 26.81 -5.71 -26.41
C VAL A 203 26.11 -4.42 -26.80
N GLY A 204 26.43 -3.30 -26.16
CA GLY A 204 25.80 -1.99 -26.42
C GLY A 204 24.41 -1.86 -25.81
N PHE A 205 24.14 -2.57 -24.70
CA PHE A 205 22.89 -2.48 -23.96
C PHE A 205 22.59 -1.07 -23.46
N HIS A 206 23.62 -0.28 -23.10
CA HIS A 206 23.49 1.11 -22.65
C HIS A 206 22.65 1.96 -23.61
N VAL A 207 22.93 1.84 -24.92
CA VAL A 207 22.26 2.63 -25.96
C VAL A 207 20.78 2.27 -26.06
N LEU A 208 20.46 0.97 -25.98
CA LEU A 208 19.08 0.48 -26.00
C LEU A 208 18.30 0.94 -24.76
N ARG A 209 18.94 0.91 -23.59
CA ARG A 209 18.37 1.42 -22.35
C ARG A 209 18.02 2.90 -22.45
N VAL A 210 18.93 3.74 -22.94
CA VAL A 210 18.69 5.18 -23.15
C VAL A 210 17.51 5.39 -24.09
N ASN A 211 17.43 4.63 -25.18
CA ASN A 211 16.31 4.71 -26.13
C ASN A 211 14.98 4.29 -25.50
N LEU A 212 14.97 3.24 -24.68
CA LEU A 212 13.76 2.81 -23.99
C LEU A 212 13.24 3.92 -23.05
N ILE A 213 14.12 4.53 -22.25
CA ILE A 213 13.77 5.64 -21.34
C ILE A 213 13.15 6.81 -22.13
N LYS A 214 13.75 7.20 -23.26
CA LYS A 214 13.24 8.25 -24.15
C LYS A 214 11.87 7.94 -24.75
N ASN A 215 11.68 6.68 -25.16
CA ASN A 215 10.43 6.24 -25.76
C ASN A 215 9.29 6.19 -24.75
N ILE A 216 9.56 5.76 -23.50
CA ILE A 216 8.59 5.85 -22.39
C ILE A 216 8.20 7.31 -22.15
N TYR A 217 9.19 8.19 -21.99
CA TYR A 217 8.97 9.62 -21.75
C TYR A 217 8.09 10.22 -22.86
N THR A 218 8.48 10.03 -24.12
CA THR A 218 7.77 10.58 -25.29
C THR A 218 6.36 10.02 -25.40
N TYR A 219 6.17 8.74 -25.08
CA TYR A 219 4.85 8.11 -25.07
C TYR A 219 3.93 8.78 -24.06
N LEU A 220 4.36 8.91 -22.80
CA LEU A 220 3.56 9.52 -21.73
C LEU A 220 3.20 10.97 -22.05
N LEU A 221 4.17 11.74 -22.55
CA LEU A 221 3.98 13.13 -22.96
C LEU A 221 2.89 13.27 -24.03
N LYS A 222 2.91 12.42 -25.06
CA LYS A 222 1.88 12.41 -26.14
C LYS A 222 0.47 12.10 -25.66
N ARG A 223 0.31 11.60 -24.43
CA ARG A 223 -0.98 11.19 -23.86
C ARG A 223 -1.52 12.17 -22.84
N GLY A 224 -0.87 13.32 -22.68
CA GLY A 224 -1.21 14.29 -21.64
C GLY A 224 -0.92 13.75 -20.24
N ILE A 225 -0.12 12.68 -20.13
CA ILE A 225 0.35 12.18 -18.85
C ILE A 225 1.61 12.98 -18.51
N GLU A 226 1.51 13.86 -17.53
CA GLU A 226 2.65 14.61 -17.04
C GLU A 226 3.71 13.63 -16.49
N ASN A 227 4.82 13.47 -17.21
CA ASN A 227 5.78 12.39 -16.99
C ASN A 227 7.00 12.80 -16.15
N TYR A 228 6.91 13.94 -15.46
CA TYR A 228 7.94 14.41 -14.53
C TYR A 228 8.06 13.50 -13.29
N GLN A 229 7.15 12.53 -13.15
CA GLN A 229 6.99 11.60 -12.03
C GLN A 229 7.68 10.25 -12.29
N TYR A 230 8.97 10.27 -12.65
CA TYR A 230 9.74 9.07 -12.99
C TYR A 230 9.70 8.00 -11.88
N GLU A 231 9.61 8.41 -10.62
CA GLU A 231 9.47 7.55 -9.45
C GLU A 231 8.26 6.61 -9.50
N THR A 232 7.18 6.99 -10.19
CA THR A 232 5.94 6.18 -10.31
C THR A 232 6.14 4.93 -11.14
N LEU A 233 7.21 4.87 -11.94
CA LEU A 233 7.59 3.69 -12.71
C LEU A 233 8.27 2.62 -11.85
N PHE A 234 8.60 2.90 -10.59
CA PHE A 234 9.34 1.99 -9.72
C PHE A 234 8.46 1.40 -8.61
N ALA A 235 8.16 0.10 -8.72
CA ALA A 235 7.45 -0.65 -7.68
C ALA A 235 8.20 -0.74 -6.32
N ASN A 236 9.49 -0.38 -6.28
CA ASN A 236 10.32 -0.45 -5.06
C ASN A 236 10.89 0.92 -4.65
N TRP A 237 10.32 2.03 -5.13
CA TRP A 237 10.88 3.38 -4.91
C TRP A 237 11.13 3.70 -3.42
N SER A 238 10.22 3.30 -2.52
CA SER A 238 10.34 3.46 -1.07
C SER A 238 11.58 2.76 -0.50
N TYR A 239 12.03 1.67 -1.13
CA TYR A 239 13.18 0.90 -0.69
C TYR A 239 14.51 1.40 -1.27
N PHE A 240 14.50 2.38 -2.17
CA PHE A 240 15.74 2.97 -2.68
C PHE A 240 16.35 3.89 -1.63
N SER A 241 17.67 3.84 -1.48
CA SER A 241 18.40 4.87 -0.74
C SER A 241 18.22 6.23 -1.44
N ASP A 242 18.28 7.33 -0.68
CA ASP A 242 18.07 8.66 -1.25
C ASP A 242 19.13 9.01 -2.30
N SER A 243 20.35 8.51 -2.16
CA SER A 243 21.40 8.65 -3.18
C SER A 243 21.02 7.99 -4.50
N VAL A 244 20.42 6.81 -4.47
CA VAL A 244 19.94 6.11 -5.68
C VAL A 244 18.74 6.82 -6.29
N LYS A 245 17.78 7.28 -5.47
CA LYS A 245 16.65 8.08 -5.94
C LYS A 245 17.13 9.33 -6.69
N VAL A 246 18.07 10.07 -6.12
CA VAL A 246 18.68 11.25 -6.74
C VAL A 246 19.37 10.90 -8.05
N THR A 247 20.14 9.80 -8.09
CA THR A 247 20.87 9.37 -9.28
C THR A 247 19.91 9.00 -10.43
N LEU A 248 18.88 8.22 -10.14
CA LEU A 248 17.88 7.79 -11.12
C LEU A 248 17.08 8.97 -11.67
N ILE A 249 16.67 9.91 -10.82
CA ILE A 249 15.98 11.14 -11.26
C ILE A 249 16.89 11.97 -12.15
N LYS A 250 18.14 12.19 -11.72
CA LYS A 250 19.13 12.97 -12.49
C LYS A 250 19.32 12.37 -13.87
N GLU A 251 19.53 11.07 -13.94
CA GLU A 251 19.73 10.36 -15.22
C GLU A 251 18.50 10.45 -16.12
N PHE A 252 17.28 10.29 -15.57
CA PHE A 252 16.05 10.43 -16.35
C PHE A 252 15.89 11.86 -16.91
N CYS A 253 16.13 12.87 -16.08
CA CYS A 253 16.10 14.27 -16.48
C CYS A 253 17.14 14.59 -17.56
N GLU A 254 18.36 14.07 -17.43
CA GLU A 254 19.43 14.25 -18.42
C GLU A 254 19.09 13.57 -19.75
N ILE A 255 18.62 12.32 -19.73
CA ILE A 255 18.25 11.56 -20.93
C ILE A 255 17.13 12.25 -21.72
N ASN A 256 16.16 12.85 -21.01
CA ASN A 256 14.98 13.46 -21.61
C ASN A 256 15.04 14.99 -21.71
N GLN A 257 16.13 15.61 -21.29
CA GLN A 257 16.32 17.07 -21.27
C GLN A 257 15.21 17.81 -20.51
N THR A 258 14.87 17.32 -19.32
CA THR A 258 13.81 17.89 -18.46
C THR A 258 14.33 18.36 -17.11
N VAL A 259 13.59 19.26 -16.47
CA VAL A 259 13.85 19.70 -15.09
C VAL A 259 12.91 18.97 -14.15
N ARG A 260 13.44 18.52 -13.01
CA ARG A 260 12.63 17.94 -11.93
C ARG A 260 11.64 18.99 -11.42
N LYS A 261 10.37 18.61 -11.31
CA LYS A 261 9.35 19.40 -10.60
C LYS A 261 8.92 18.65 -9.35
N THR A 262 8.87 19.34 -8.22
CA THR A 262 8.39 18.79 -6.94
C THR A 262 6.87 18.95 -6.90
N TYR A 263 6.14 17.84 -6.80
CA TYR A 263 4.69 17.84 -6.67
C TYR A 263 4.28 17.06 -5.42
N SER A 264 3.27 17.57 -4.70
CA SER A 264 2.49 16.77 -3.77
C SER A 264 1.48 15.97 -4.59
N PHE A 265 1.54 14.65 -4.51
CA PHE A 265 0.59 13.78 -5.22
C PHE A 265 -0.83 13.94 -4.64
N SER A 266 -1.84 14.10 -5.50
CA SER A 266 -3.22 13.77 -5.14
C SER A 266 -3.47 12.30 -5.47
N LYS A 267 -4.12 11.56 -4.56
CA LYS A 267 -4.21 10.10 -4.62
C LYS A 267 -5.28 9.56 -5.59
N GLU A 268 -5.91 10.44 -6.35
CA GLU A 268 -7.19 10.15 -7.01
C GLU A 268 -7.07 9.57 -8.43
N ASN A 269 -5.86 9.39 -8.96
CA ASN A 269 -5.66 9.01 -10.37
C ASN A 269 -5.15 7.57 -10.59
N TYR A 270 -5.30 6.67 -9.61
CA TYR A 270 -4.78 5.31 -9.74
C TYR A 270 -5.79 4.36 -10.38
N LYS A 271 -5.35 3.74 -11.47
CA LYS A 271 -6.10 2.74 -12.22
C LYS A 271 -5.40 1.39 -12.11
N THR A 272 -6.18 0.35 -11.83
CA THR A 272 -5.73 -1.02 -12.06
C THR A 272 -5.83 -1.34 -13.54
N TYR A 273 -4.77 -1.89 -14.11
CA TYR A 273 -4.76 -2.37 -15.49
C TYR A 273 -4.55 -3.87 -15.51
N PHE A 274 -5.45 -4.58 -16.18
CA PHE A 274 -5.33 -6.01 -16.38
C PHE A 274 -4.73 -6.32 -17.76
N LEU A 275 -3.67 -7.11 -17.77
CA LEU A 275 -3.04 -7.59 -18.98
C LEU A 275 -3.35 -9.07 -19.14
N LEU A 276 -4.39 -9.33 -19.93
CA LEU A 276 -4.92 -10.65 -20.28
C LEU A 276 -4.40 -11.13 -21.64
N ASP A 277 -4.22 -12.45 -21.77
CA ASP A 277 -4.16 -13.15 -23.06
C ASP A 277 -5.47 -13.91 -23.31
N GLU A 278 -6.47 -13.21 -23.85
CA GLU A 278 -7.82 -13.73 -24.12
C GLU A 278 -7.85 -14.86 -25.17
N GLY A 279 -6.81 -14.96 -26.00
CA GLY A 279 -6.69 -16.00 -27.02
C GLY A 279 -6.12 -17.33 -26.50
N TYR A 280 -5.72 -17.39 -25.24
CA TYR A 280 -5.09 -18.56 -24.66
C TYR A 280 -6.13 -19.62 -24.28
N LYS A 281 -5.96 -20.84 -24.79
CA LYS A 281 -6.80 -22.00 -24.43
C LYS A 281 -6.08 -22.88 -23.43
N ILE A 282 -6.71 -23.09 -22.28
CA ILE A 282 -6.21 -23.98 -21.25
C ILE A 282 -6.59 -25.42 -21.54
N ASN A 283 -5.60 -26.32 -21.42
CA ASN A 283 -5.79 -27.76 -21.53
C ASN A 283 -5.78 -28.48 -20.17
N CYS A 284 -5.57 -27.77 -19.06
CA CYS A 284 -5.41 -28.31 -17.71
C CYS A 284 -5.68 -27.25 -16.62
N SER A 285 -6.23 -27.64 -15.47
CA SER A 285 -6.56 -26.68 -14.41
C SER A 285 -5.32 -25.93 -13.91
N PRO A 286 -5.31 -24.59 -13.85
CA PRO A 286 -4.26 -23.81 -13.18
C PRO A 286 -4.08 -24.19 -11.70
N PHE A 287 -5.10 -24.73 -11.04
CA PHE A 287 -5.02 -25.13 -9.64
C PHE A 287 -4.26 -26.45 -9.43
N ASP A 288 -4.07 -27.27 -10.46
CA ASP A 288 -3.22 -28.46 -10.36
C ASP A 288 -1.75 -28.08 -10.15
N PHE A 289 -1.31 -26.96 -10.72
CA PHE A 289 0.01 -26.39 -10.43
C PHE A 289 0.12 -25.90 -8.99
N VAL A 290 -0.93 -25.32 -8.43
CA VAL A 290 -0.93 -24.85 -7.04
C VAL A 290 -0.78 -26.04 -6.08
N LYS A 291 -1.60 -27.09 -6.29
CA LYS A 291 -1.63 -28.28 -5.42
C LYS A 291 -0.40 -29.18 -5.53
N CYS A 292 0.44 -29.04 -6.56
CA CYS A 292 1.68 -29.83 -6.68
C CYS A 292 2.79 -29.37 -5.71
N LYS A 293 2.61 -28.21 -5.06
CA LYS A 293 3.52 -27.70 -4.04
C LYS A 293 3.13 -28.22 -2.66
N LYS A 294 4.04 -28.08 -1.69
CA LYS A 294 3.74 -28.44 -0.29
C LYS A 294 2.75 -27.45 0.31
N LEU A 295 1.71 -27.95 0.99
CA LEU A 295 0.82 -27.13 1.80
C LEU A 295 1.61 -26.41 2.92
N SER A 296 1.42 -25.10 3.03
CA SER A 296 2.15 -24.23 3.97
C SER A 296 1.28 -23.83 5.16
N SER A 297 0.16 -23.14 4.92
CA SER A 297 -0.79 -22.72 5.97
C SER A 297 -2.19 -22.45 5.39
N THR A 298 -3.14 -22.03 6.23
CA THR A 298 -4.38 -21.38 5.77
C THR A 298 -4.10 -19.93 5.37
N LEU A 299 -4.93 -19.36 4.48
CA LEU A 299 -4.82 -17.95 4.07
C LEU A 299 -5.05 -17.01 5.26
N LYS A 300 -6.01 -17.31 6.15
CA LYS A 300 -6.27 -16.53 7.38
C LYS A 300 -5.00 -16.33 8.20
N LYS A 301 -4.30 -17.43 8.55
CA LYS A 301 -3.03 -17.37 9.30
C LYS A 301 -1.95 -16.60 8.55
N TYR A 302 -1.88 -16.79 7.24
CA TYR A 302 -0.90 -16.12 6.39
C TYR A 302 -1.09 -14.60 6.38
N ILE A 303 -2.33 -14.12 6.23
CA ILE A 303 -2.68 -12.69 6.28
C ILE A 303 -2.24 -12.06 7.61
N PHE A 304 -2.64 -12.64 8.74
CA PHE A 304 -2.28 -12.10 10.05
C PHE A 304 -0.77 -12.02 10.28
N SER A 305 -0.01 -12.95 9.71
CA SER A 305 1.46 -12.94 9.81
C SER A 305 2.15 -11.93 8.88
N MET A 306 1.51 -11.54 7.77
CA MET A 306 2.15 -10.79 6.68
C MET A 306 1.60 -9.36 6.49
N GLN A 307 0.52 -8.97 7.17
CA GLN A 307 -0.16 -7.70 6.87
C GLN A 307 0.48 -6.44 7.48
N ASN A 308 1.37 -6.58 8.46
CA ASN A 308 1.81 -5.43 9.27
C ASN A 308 2.90 -4.59 8.60
N SER A 309 3.76 -5.20 7.78
CA SER A 309 4.79 -4.46 7.04
C SER A 309 4.42 -4.23 5.59
N GLU A 310 4.86 -3.09 5.05
CA GLU A 310 4.75 -2.73 3.64
C GLU A 310 5.19 -3.86 2.70
N TYR A 311 6.37 -4.41 3.00
CA TYR A 311 7.02 -5.44 2.20
C TYR A 311 6.26 -6.77 2.24
N THR A 312 5.82 -7.19 3.42
CA THR A 312 5.08 -8.46 3.58
C THR A 312 3.66 -8.36 3.03
N ARG A 313 3.03 -7.17 3.07
CA ARG A 313 1.75 -6.91 2.39
C ARG A 313 1.83 -7.13 0.90
N GLN A 314 2.95 -6.77 0.27
CA GLN A 314 3.14 -7.01 -1.17
C GLN A 314 3.00 -8.50 -1.52
N TYR A 315 3.55 -9.42 -0.71
CA TYR A 315 3.36 -10.86 -0.94
C TYR A 315 1.92 -11.33 -0.82
N LEU A 316 1.13 -10.71 0.06
CA LEU A 316 -0.30 -11.00 0.20
C LEU A 316 -1.08 -10.55 -1.03
N ILE A 317 -0.79 -9.35 -1.52
CA ILE A 317 -1.41 -8.79 -2.72
C ILE A 317 -0.99 -9.63 -3.94
N ASP A 318 0.27 -10.06 -3.98
CA ASP A 318 0.79 -10.95 -5.02
C ASP A 318 0.09 -12.31 -5.01
N ALA A 319 -0.10 -12.88 -3.82
CA ALA A 319 -0.84 -14.13 -3.65
C ALA A 319 -2.28 -13.99 -4.17
N TRP A 320 -2.94 -12.88 -3.82
CA TRP A 320 -4.32 -12.64 -4.18
C TRP A 320 -4.52 -12.46 -5.68
N GLY A 321 -3.70 -11.65 -6.35
CA GLY A 321 -3.88 -11.50 -7.78
C GLY A 321 -3.48 -12.75 -8.59
N LYS A 322 -2.56 -13.60 -8.10
CA LYS A 322 -2.32 -14.95 -8.66
C LYS A 322 -3.59 -15.80 -8.62
N PHE A 323 -4.29 -15.73 -7.49
CA PHE A 323 -5.56 -16.40 -7.33
C PHE A 323 -6.60 -15.89 -8.33
N LEU A 324 -6.74 -14.57 -8.50
CA LEU A 324 -7.64 -13.97 -9.50
C LEU A 324 -7.32 -14.44 -10.93
N ALA A 325 -6.03 -14.55 -11.28
CA ALA A 325 -5.60 -15.08 -12.57
C ALA A 325 -6.00 -16.55 -12.74
N ALA A 326 -5.75 -17.40 -11.72
CA ALA A 326 -6.12 -18.81 -11.75
C ALA A 326 -7.65 -19.00 -11.87
N VAL A 327 -8.45 -18.20 -11.15
CA VAL A 327 -9.92 -18.20 -11.26
C VAL A 327 -10.36 -17.83 -12.67
N TYR A 328 -9.82 -16.75 -13.24
CA TYR A 328 -10.16 -16.30 -14.59
C TYR A 328 -9.86 -17.37 -15.64
N TYR A 329 -8.70 -18.02 -15.53
CA TYR A 329 -8.25 -19.04 -16.46
C TYR A 329 -8.99 -20.38 -16.32
N GLU A 330 -9.46 -20.72 -15.12
CA GLU A 330 -10.30 -21.89 -14.87
C GLU A 330 -11.73 -21.68 -15.37
N ARG A 331 -12.32 -20.48 -15.16
CA ARG A 331 -13.75 -20.23 -15.37
C ARG A 331 -14.09 -19.42 -16.62
N GLY A 332 -13.12 -18.72 -17.21
CA GLY A 332 -13.33 -17.80 -18.34
C GLY A 332 -14.06 -16.52 -17.92
N SER A 333 -14.24 -15.57 -18.85
CA SER A 333 -14.91 -14.28 -18.57
C SER A 333 -16.41 -14.38 -18.33
N ASP A 334 -17.03 -15.52 -18.68
CA ASP A 334 -18.47 -15.71 -18.60
C ASP A 334 -18.89 -16.02 -17.16
N TYR A 335 -19.10 -14.97 -16.37
CA TYR A 335 -19.78 -15.09 -15.09
C TYR A 335 -21.25 -15.46 -15.33
N LYS A 336 -21.58 -16.74 -15.21
CA LYS A 336 -22.96 -17.15 -15.06
C LYS A 336 -23.40 -16.69 -13.68
N LYS A 337 -24.45 -15.85 -13.60
CA LYS A 337 -25.22 -15.63 -12.37
C LYS A 337 -25.78 -16.99 -11.93
N VAL A 338 -24.95 -17.82 -11.31
CA VAL A 338 -25.44 -18.95 -10.53
C VAL A 338 -26.18 -18.30 -9.38
N ASN A 339 -27.42 -18.75 -9.14
CA ASN A 339 -28.24 -18.28 -8.04
C ASN A 339 -27.40 -18.33 -6.77
N LEU A 340 -26.89 -17.16 -6.36
CA LEU A 340 -26.20 -16.93 -5.10
C LEU A 340 -27.24 -17.17 -4.02
N HIS A 341 -27.49 -18.44 -3.70
CA HIS A 341 -28.47 -18.80 -2.70
C HIS A 341 -27.97 -18.25 -1.36
N LEU A 342 -28.65 -17.18 -0.92
CA LEU A 342 -28.48 -16.41 0.32
C LEU A 342 -28.70 -17.23 1.61
N LYS A 343 -28.26 -18.48 1.65
CA LYS A 343 -28.29 -19.24 2.90
C LYS A 343 -27.12 -18.77 3.76
N GLN A 344 -27.40 -18.59 5.05
CA GLN A 344 -26.49 -18.28 6.15
C GLN A 344 -25.15 -19.04 6.02
N TYR A 345 -24.19 -18.46 5.29
CA TYR A 345 -22.83 -18.97 5.26
C TYR A 345 -22.10 -18.43 6.48
N ASP A 346 -21.42 -19.34 7.16
CA ASP A 346 -20.47 -19.01 8.21
C ASP A 346 -19.17 -18.59 7.53
N TRP A 347 -18.94 -17.28 7.40
CA TRP A 347 -17.82 -16.74 6.62
C TRP A 347 -16.46 -17.15 7.19
N ASP A 348 -16.38 -17.41 8.50
CA ASP A 348 -15.19 -17.96 9.13
C ASP A 348 -14.90 -19.40 8.66
N LYS A 349 -15.95 -20.18 8.35
CA LYS A 349 -15.76 -21.49 7.71
C LYS A 349 -15.39 -21.38 6.23
N GLU A 350 -15.88 -20.35 5.53
CA GLU A 350 -15.51 -20.13 4.13
C GLU A 350 -14.04 -19.68 3.99
N ILE A 351 -13.54 -18.80 4.85
CA ILE A 351 -12.12 -18.41 4.82
C ILE A 351 -11.19 -19.59 5.14
N ASP A 352 -11.61 -20.53 5.98
CA ASP A 352 -10.82 -21.71 6.32
C ASP A 352 -10.66 -22.70 5.14
N LYS A 353 -11.44 -22.53 4.08
CA LYS A 353 -11.27 -23.28 2.81
C LYS A 353 -10.15 -22.72 1.94
N TYR A 354 -9.57 -21.58 2.30
CA TYR A 354 -8.42 -21.00 1.60
C TYR A 354 -7.10 -21.51 2.16
N PHE A 355 -6.30 -22.10 1.27
CA PHE A 355 -5.01 -22.69 1.60
C PHE A 355 -3.89 -22.02 0.82
N ILE A 356 -2.74 -21.86 1.48
CA ILE A 356 -1.48 -21.43 0.88
C ILE A 356 -0.62 -22.65 0.61
N TYR A 357 -0.25 -22.82 -0.65
CA TYR A 357 0.72 -23.79 -1.12
C TYR A 357 2.04 -23.09 -1.48
N GLY A 358 3.15 -23.75 -1.16
CA GLY A 358 4.49 -23.18 -1.36
C GLY A 358 4.67 -21.87 -0.58
N VAL A 359 5.07 -20.81 -1.27
CA VAL A 359 5.37 -19.50 -0.67
C VAL A 359 4.12 -18.62 -0.58
N ASN A 360 3.33 -18.54 -1.66
CA ASN A 360 2.22 -17.61 -1.78
C ASN A 360 1.20 -18.00 -2.87
N ASP A 361 1.01 -19.30 -3.14
CA ASP A 361 0.02 -19.78 -4.11
C ASP A 361 -1.27 -20.17 -3.40
N ILE A 362 -2.39 -19.54 -3.77
CA ILE A 362 -3.69 -19.72 -3.09
C ILE A 362 -4.51 -20.80 -3.81
N TYR A 363 -5.14 -21.68 -3.03
CA TYR A 363 -6.18 -22.60 -3.49
C TYR A 363 -7.42 -22.49 -2.58
N TYR A 364 -8.60 -22.58 -3.18
CA TYR A 364 -9.88 -22.61 -2.47
C TYR A 364 -10.50 -24.00 -2.58
N ASN A 365 -10.74 -24.65 -1.44
CA ASN A 365 -11.22 -26.02 -1.38
C ASN A 365 -12.75 -26.10 -1.18
N SER A 366 -13.49 -26.22 -2.27
CA SER A 366 -14.96 -26.38 -2.27
C SER A 366 -15.41 -27.60 -3.09
N VAL A 367 -16.61 -28.09 -2.77
CA VAL A 367 -17.24 -29.25 -3.42
C VAL A 367 -17.46 -29.02 -4.92
N ASP A 368 -17.76 -27.78 -5.32
CA ASP A 368 -18.00 -27.37 -6.72
C ASP A 368 -16.75 -26.81 -7.43
N GLY A 369 -15.58 -26.90 -6.77
CA GLY A 369 -14.33 -26.30 -7.21
C GLY A 369 -14.29 -24.77 -7.08
N VAL A 370 -13.17 -24.15 -7.44
CA VAL A 370 -12.96 -22.71 -7.26
C VAL A 370 -13.92 -21.91 -8.13
N SER A 371 -14.76 -21.06 -7.54
CA SER A 371 -15.77 -20.28 -8.26
C SER A 371 -15.61 -18.78 -7.98
N TYR A 372 -16.31 -17.92 -8.74
CA TYR A 372 -16.25 -16.47 -8.53
C TYR A 372 -16.84 -16.05 -7.17
N GLU A 373 -17.78 -16.84 -6.64
CA GLU A 373 -18.39 -16.67 -5.33
C GLU A 373 -17.35 -16.75 -4.21
N SER A 374 -16.28 -17.53 -4.38
CA SER A 374 -15.18 -17.56 -3.42
C SER A 374 -14.63 -16.15 -3.18
N LEU A 375 -14.43 -15.35 -4.24
CA LEU A 375 -13.96 -13.97 -4.11
C LEU A 375 -14.91 -13.10 -3.29
N LEU A 376 -16.23 -13.32 -3.42
CA LEU A 376 -17.24 -12.60 -2.65
C LEU A 376 -17.20 -13.01 -1.17
N TYR A 377 -17.01 -14.30 -0.87
CA TYR A 377 -16.84 -14.80 0.49
C TYR A 377 -15.62 -14.18 1.18
N PHE A 378 -14.52 -14.04 0.44
CA PHE A 378 -13.34 -13.38 0.95
C PHE A 378 -13.59 -11.90 1.30
N LEU A 379 -14.30 -11.16 0.44
CA LEU A 379 -14.67 -9.76 0.71
C LEU A 379 -15.55 -9.62 1.97
N LYS A 380 -16.50 -10.54 2.18
CA LYS A 380 -17.32 -10.60 3.41
C LYS A 380 -16.46 -10.83 4.65
N TRP A 381 -15.54 -11.78 4.58
CA TRP A 381 -14.61 -12.04 5.68
C TRP A 381 -13.73 -10.81 6.01
N ILE A 382 -13.21 -10.12 5.00
CA ILE A 382 -12.44 -8.88 5.20
C ILE A 382 -13.30 -7.79 5.88
N PHE A 383 -14.57 -7.63 5.47
CA PHE A 383 -15.48 -6.70 6.13
C PHE A 383 -15.64 -7.00 7.63
N GLN A 384 -15.79 -8.28 7.99
CA GLN A 384 -15.94 -8.68 9.40
C GLN A 384 -14.65 -8.48 10.21
N GLU A 385 -13.51 -8.82 9.62
CA GLU A 385 -12.20 -8.76 10.28
C GLU A 385 -11.51 -7.39 10.14
N GLN A 386 -12.16 -6.39 9.56
CA GLN A 386 -11.52 -5.11 9.20
C GLN A 386 -10.80 -4.40 10.37
N ILE A 387 -11.23 -4.65 11.62
CA ILE A 387 -10.61 -4.09 12.83
C ILE A 387 -9.26 -4.76 13.15
N ASN A 388 -9.11 -6.04 12.80
CA ASN A 388 -7.91 -6.84 13.03
C ASN A 388 -6.97 -6.82 11.81
N LEU A 389 -7.38 -6.16 10.73
CA LEU A 389 -6.65 -6.14 9.47
C LEU A 389 -6.01 -4.76 9.21
N ASN A 390 -4.83 -4.78 8.57
CA ASN A 390 -4.14 -3.54 8.22
C ASN A 390 -4.93 -2.74 7.17
N TYR A 391 -5.12 -1.44 7.41
CA TYR A 391 -5.92 -0.56 6.54
C TYR A 391 -5.48 -0.58 5.07
N GLU A 392 -4.18 -0.47 4.79
CA GLU A 392 -3.65 -0.47 3.42
C GLU A 392 -3.79 -1.86 2.76
N PHE A 393 -3.71 -2.95 3.54
CA PHE A 393 -4.01 -4.27 3.02
C PHE A 393 -5.48 -4.38 2.57
N ILE A 394 -6.42 -4.00 3.44
CA ILE A 394 -7.86 -4.04 3.16
C ILE A 394 -8.18 -3.25 1.89
N LYS A 395 -7.71 -1.99 1.85
CA LYS A 395 -7.87 -1.07 0.73
C LYS A 395 -7.48 -1.70 -0.60
N CYS A 396 -6.31 -2.31 -0.66
CA CYS A 396 -5.75 -2.77 -1.92
C CYS A 396 -6.34 -4.08 -2.40
N ILE A 397 -6.64 -4.99 -1.47
CA ILE A 397 -7.36 -6.21 -1.81
C ILE A 397 -8.77 -5.89 -2.33
N ILE A 398 -9.49 -4.97 -1.67
CA ILE A 398 -10.82 -4.55 -2.13
C ILE A 398 -10.71 -3.91 -3.51
N ASN A 399 -9.83 -2.93 -3.68
CA ASN A 399 -9.70 -2.22 -4.95
C ASN A 399 -9.41 -3.16 -6.12
N ILE A 400 -8.41 -4.04 -5.98
CA ILE A 400 -8.04 -5.01 -7.02
C ILE A 400 -9.19 -5.99 -7.31
N THR A 401 -9.92 -6.42 -6.29
CA THR A 401 -11.04 -7.36 -6.46
C THR A 401 -12.22 -6.67 -7.14
N ILE A 402 -12.58 -5.45 -6.76
CA ILE A 402 -13.66 -4.70 -7.42
C ILE A 402 -13.29 -4.43 -8.88
N ASP A 403 -12.09 -3.95 -9.15
CA ASP A 403 -11.61 -3.70 -10.51
C ASP A 403 -11.61 -4.99 -11.35
N TYR A 404 -11.33 -6.14 -10.75
CA TYR A 404 -11.42 -7.44 -11.43
C TYR A 404 -12.86 -7.75 -11.87
N PHE A 405 -13.83 -7.63 -10.96
CA PHE A 405 -15.24 -7.88 -11.29
C PHE A 405 -15.73 -6.91 -12.38
N GLU A 406 -15.42 -5.63 -12.26
CA GLU A 406 -15.96 -4.62 -13.16
C GLU A 406 -15.24 -4.55 -14.51
N MET A 407 -13.91 -4.57 -14.50
CA MET A 407 -13.13 -4.39 -15.72
C MET A 407 -13.02 -5.69 -16.51
N ILE A 408 -12.90 -6.84 -15.83
CA ILE A 408 -12.72 -8.14 -16.48
C ILE A 408 -14.03 -8.87 -16.65
N LEU A 409 -14.83 -8.99 -15.58
CA LEU A 409 -16.09 -9.73 -15.64
C LEU A 409 -17.29 -8.88 -16.07
N LYS A 410 -17.12 -7.55 -16.18
CA LYS A 410 -18.18 -6.59 -16.52
C LYS A 410 -19.36 -6.61 -15.54
N ILE A 411 -19.06 -6.81 -14.25
CA ILE A 411 -20.04 -6.86 -13.17
C ILE A 411 -19.82 -5.70 -12.23
N ASP A 412 -20.83 -4.84 -12.10
CA ASP A 412 -20.88 -3.83 -11.04
C ASP A 412 -21.15 -4.51 -9.70
N LEU A 413 -20.09 -4.74 -8.94
CA LEU A 413 -20.14 -5.54 -7.71
C LEU A 413 -20.94 -4.85 -6.61
N VAL A 414 -21.01 -3.52 -6.63
CA VAL A 414 -21.73 -2.70 -5.65
C VAL A 414 -23.25 -2.77 -5.87
N LYS A 415 -23.69 -2.99 -7.12
CA LYS A 415 -25.12 -3.16 -7.47
C LYS A 415 -25.64 -4.59 -7.33
N LEU A 416 -24.89 -5.47 -6.67
CA LEU A 416 -25.38 -6.81 -6.33
C LEU A 416 -26.22 -6.72 -5.04
N ASP A 417 -27.32 -5.95 -5.09
CA ASP A 417 -28.12 -5.52 -3.94
C ASP A 417 -28.64 -6.67 -3.06
N GLU A 418 -28.81 -7.87 -3.65
CA GLU A 418 -29.22 -9.07 -2.91
C GLU A 418 -28.10 -9.65 -2.04
N PHE A 419 -26.83 -9.33 -2.31
CA PHE A 419 -25.67 -9.92 -1.62
C PHE A 419 -25.11 -9.04 -0.49
N TRP A 420 -25.22 -7.71 -0.60
CA TRP A 420 -24.61 -6.76 0.32
C TRP A 420 -25.67 -6.00 1.14
N ASN A 421 -25.38 -5.73 2.41
CA ASN A 421 -26.12 -4.73 3.18
C ASN A 421 -25.49 -3.33 3.05
N ASP A 422 -26.19 -2.30 3.51
CA ASP A 422 -25.74 -0.91 3.39
C ASP A 422 -24.34 -0.63 3.97
N GLN A 423 -23.98 -1.28 5.09
CA GLN A 423 -22.67 -1.11 5.71
C GLN A 423 -21.55 -1.77 4.90
N GLU A 424 -21.84 -2.90 4.26
CA GLU A 424 -20.90 -3.60 3.38
C GLU A 424 -20.73 -2.86 2.04
N ILE A 425 -21.81 -2.28 1.51
CA ILE A 425 -21.77 -1.40 0.34
C ILE A 425 -20.89 -0.18 0.64
N ASP A 426 -21.15 0.52 1.75
CA ASP A 426 -20.31 1.64 2.20
C ASP A 426 -18.84 1.21 2.33
N PHE A 427 -18.59 0.06 2.95
CA PHE A 427 -17.26 -0.51 3.09
C PHE A 427 -16.54 -0.72 1.74
N LEU A 428 -17.21 -1.31 0.75
CA LEU A 428 -16.65 -1.58 -0.58
C LEU A 428 -16.38 -0.31 -1.37
N ILE A 429 -17.32 0.65 -1.34
CA ILE A 429 -17.17 1.97 -1.99
C ILE A 429 -16.00 2.72 -1.37
N ARG A 430 -15.95 2.75 -0.03
CA ARG A 430 -14.92 3.43 0.76
C ARG A 430 -13.51 2.95 0.42
N PHE A 431 -13.31 1.65 0.30
CA PHE A 431 -11.97 1.08 0.14
C PHE A 431 -11.53 0.89 -1.31
N SER A 432 -12.45 0.88 -2.29
CA SER A 432 -12.09 0.95 -3.72
C SER A 432 -11.68 2.34 -4.19
N GLN A 433 -11.47 3.28 -3.26
CA GLN A 433 -11.07 4.67 -3.55
C GLN A 433 -11.97 5.36 -4.59
N ARG A 434 -13.21 4.90 -4.72
CA ARG A 434 -14.25 5.59 -5.50
C ARG A 434 -14.79 6.73 -4.67
N LYS A 435 -13.98 7.77 -4.46
CA LYS A 435 -14.39 9.04 -3.85
C LYS A 435 -13.59 10.13 -4.56
N ILE A 436 -14.23 11.02 -5.32
CA ILE A 436 -14.86 12.25 -4.80
C ILE A 436 -13.94 12.83 -3.72
N ILE A 437 -13.04 13.71 -4.15
CA ILE A 437 -12.50 14.74 -3.26
C ILE A 437 -13.71 15.41 -2.66
N CYS A 438 -13.89 15.28 -1.35
CA CYS A 438 -14.85 16.11 -0.68
C CYS A 438 -14.24 17.52 -0.65
N GLU A 439 -14.60 18.35 -1.63
CA GLU A 439 -14.40 19.77 -1.46
C GLU A 439 -15.36 20.26 -0.36
N TYR A 440 -15.12 21.46 0.18
CA TYR A 440 -16.01 22.02 1.21
C TYR A 440 -17.49 22.07 0.78
N ILE A 441 -17.76 22.11 -0.53
CA ILE A 441 -19.12 22.10 -1.10
C ILE A 441 -19.80 20.72 -1.00
N ASP A 442 -19.02 19.65 -0.91
CA ASP A 442 -19.48 18.27 -0.86
C ASP A 442 -19.56 17.72 0.57
N ALA A 443 -19.23 18.52 1.59
CA ALA A 443 -19.32 18.10 2.98
C ALA A 443 -20.79 17.82 3.35
N GLU A 444 -21.05 16.71 4.04
CA GLU A 444 -22.41 16.30 4.42
C GLU A 444 -22.73 16.59 5.89
N SER A 445 -21.70 16.90 6.70
CA SER A 445 -21.83 17.11 8.15
C SER A 445 -20.93 18.22 8.69
N PHE A 446 -21.20 18.66 9.92
CA PHE A 446 -20.34 19.61 10.61
C PHE A 446 -18.94 19.04 10.85
N GLU A 447 -18.88 17.77 11.22
CA GLU A 447 -17.64 17.07 11.52
C GLU A 447 -16.73 17.01 10.29
N GLU A 448 -17.28 16.71 9.10
CA GLU A 448 -16.51 16.70 7.85
C GLU A 448 -15.95 18.07 7.49
N ILE A 449 -16.77 19.13 7.52
CA ILE A 449 -16.30 20.48 7.19
C ILE A 449 -15.28 21.01 8.21
N ALA A 450 -15.45 20.66 9.50
CA ALA A 450 -14.49 20.99 10.54
C ALA A 450 -13.16 20.24 10.35
N MET A 451 -13.19 18.96 9.94
CA MET A 451 -11.99 18.21 9.61
C MET A 451 -11.27 18.76 8.38
N LEU A 452 -12.00 19.12 7.31
CA LEU A 452 -11.42 19.80 6.13
C LEU A 452 -10.71 21.10 6.52
N HIS A 453 -11.33 21.91 7.39
CA HIS A 453 -10.68 23.09 7.94
C HIS A 453 -9.38 22.76 8.67
N ASN A 454 -9.38 21.74 9.52
CA ASN A 454 -8.17 21.35 10.25
C ASN A 454 -7.07 20.81 9.32
N ILE A 455 -7.42 20.00 8.31
CA ILE A 455 -6.46 19.44 7.33
C ILE A 455 -5.75 20.56 6.56
N HIS A 456 -6.47 21.62 6.19
CA HIS A 456 -5.92 22.73 5.42
C HIS A 456 -5.32 23.85 6.27
N SER A 457 -5.24 23.69 7.60
CA SER A 457 -4.73 24.72 8.50
C SER A 457 -3.23 24.55 8.77
N GLU A 458 -2.41 25.52 8.33
CA GLU A 458 -0.97 25.55 8.65
C GLU A 458 -0.69 25.55 10.16
N ALA A 459 -1.57 26.18 10.94
CA ALA A 459 -1.44 26.22 12.39
C ALA A 459 -1.66 24.83 13.02
N MET A 460 -2.55 24.00 12.46
CA MET A 460 -2.82 22.68 13.02
C MET A 460 -1.66 21.72 12.84
N GLU A 461 -0.92 21.80 11.73
CA GLU A 461 0.28 20.98 11.53
C GLU A 461 1.29 21.23 12.65
N LYS A 462 1.60 22.51 12.91
CA LYS A 462 2.50 22.91 13.99
C LYS A 462 2.00 22.45 15.37
N TYR A 463 0.72 22.68 15.69
CA TYR A 463 0.17 22.23 16.98
C TYR A 463 0.21 20.71 17.14
N THR A 464 0.06 19.96 16.05
CA THR A 464 0.17 18.49 16.08
C THR A 464 1.55 18.03 16.48
N GLU A 465 2.60 18.64 15.92
CA GLU A 465 3.97 18.30 16.28
C GLU A 465 4.29 18.68 17.73
N GLU A 466 3.86 19.87 18.17
CA GLU A 466 4.07 20.34 19.54
C GLU A 466 3.31 19.48 20.57
N GLU A 467 2.05 19.12 20.28
CA GLU A 467 1.24 18.21 21.11
C GLU A 467 1.84 16.80 21.15
N GLY A 468 2.31 16.26 20.03
CA GLY A 468 3.04 14.98 20.00
C GLY A 468 4.33 15.00 20.82
N GLY A 469 5.10 16.08 20.70
CA GLY A 469 6.30 16.33 21.51
C GLY A 469 5.98 16.40 23.00
N PHE A 470 4.88 17.05 23.38
CA PHE A 470 4.40 17.08 24.76
C PHE A 470 4.01 15.69 25.28
N LEU A 471 3.21 14.93 24.51
CA LEU A 471 2.79 13.57 24.87
C LEU A 471 4.00 12.65 25.11
N SER A 472 5.04 12.75 24.29
CA SER A 472 6.23 11.89 24.41
C SER A 472 6.99 12.03 25.73
N LYS A 473 6.81 13.15 26.46
CA LYS A 473 7.39 13.34 27.80
C LYS A 473 6.73 12.43 28.85
N TYR A 474 5.49 12.01 28.59
CA TYR A 474 4.69 11.17 29.50
C TYR A 474 4.55 9.74 28.96
N PHE A 475 4.45 9.58 27.64
CA PHE A 475 4.31 8.29 26.97
C PHE A 475 5.69 7.66 26.75
N VAL A 476 6.41 7.39 27.84
CA VAL A 476 7.81 6.96 27.80
C VAL A 476 8.00 5.55 27.20
N ASP A 477 7.01 4.67 27.32
CA ASP A 477 7.06 3.32 26.76
C ASP A 477 6.48 3.28 25.34
N LYS A 478 7.35 3.24 24.34
CA LYS A 478 6.93 3.21 22.92
C LYS A 478 6.18 1.93 22.50
N GLN A 479 6.27 0.87 23.31
CA GLN A 479 5.58 -0.40 23.05
C GLN A 479 4.23 -0.49 23.79
N GLY A 480 3.92 0.45 24.68
CA GLY A 480 2.64 0.52 25.37
C GLY A 480 1.48 0.75 24.40
N ALA A 481 0.35 0.09 24.63
CA ALA A 481 -0.87 0.33 23.86
C ALA A 481 -1.44 1.73 24.15
N ILE A 482 -1.63 2.52 23.09
CA ILE A 482 -2.14 3.90 23.13
C ILE A 482 -3.53 3.95 22.48
N LEU A 483 -4.50 4.61 23.11
CA LEU A 483 -5.79 4.93 22.51
C LEU A 483 -5.94 6.44 22.29
N ASP A 484 -6.18 6.86 21.05
CA ASP A 484 -6.59 8.21 20.65
C ASP A 484 -8.13 8.24 20.52
N VAL A 485 -8.79 8.99 21.41
CA VAL A 485 -10.26 8.98 21.55
C VAL A 485 -10.90 10.13 20.79
N MET A 486 -11.92 9.82 19.98
CA MET A 486 -12.50 10.72 18.98
C MET A 486 -11.40 11.22 18.02
N CYS A 487 -10.61 10.27 17.51
CA CYS A 487 -9.37 10.56 16.81
C CYS A 487 -9.56 11.31 15.49
N GLY A 488 -10.79 11.41 14.97
CA GLY A 488 -11.11 12.05 13.71
C GLY A 488 -10.39 11.39 12.53
N VAL A 489 -9.63 12.22 11.81
CA VAL A 489 -8.72 11.78 10.74
C VAL A 489 -7.40 11.19 11.25
N GLY A 490 -7.23 11.06 12.56
CA GLY A 490 -6.07 10.43 13.19
C GLY A 490 -4.84 11.34 13.30
N ARG A 491 -5.05 12.64 13.49
CA ARG A 491 -3.97 13.64 13.54
C ARG A 491 -2.89 13.29 14.57
N ILE A 492 -3.30 13.02 15.81
CA ILE A 492 -2.38 12.66 16.91
C ILE A 492 -1.88 11.23 16.75
N ALA A 493 -2.77 10.26 16.49
CA ALA A 493 -2.37 8.87 16.25
C ALA A 493 -1.28 8.73 15.17
N ASN A 494 -1.41 9.43 14.02
CA ASN A 494 -0.40 9.43 12.98
C ASN A 494 0.91 10.11 13.41
N GLN A 495 0.83 11.19 14.19
CA GLN A 495 2.02 11.85 14.72
C GLN A 495 2.80 10.94 15.67
N LEU A 496 2.10 10.23 16.56
CA LEU A 496 2.73 9.21 17.42
C LEU A 496 3.35 8.10 16.57
N ARG A 497 2.71 7.68 15.46
CA ARG A 497 3.32 6.70 14.55
C ARG A 497 4.64 7.20 13.95
N LYS A 498 4.70 8.47 13.51
CA LYS A 498 5.94 9.11 13.02
C LYS A 498 7.04 9.14 14.10
N MET A 499 6.64 9.25 15.36
CA MET A 499 7.53 9.23 16.52
C MET A 499 7.93 7.81 16.98
N GLN A 500 7.62 6.78 16.17
CA GLN A 500 7.97 5.37 16.38
C GLN A 500 7.22 4.68 17.53
N TYR A 501 5.98 5.09 17.80
CA TYR A 501 5.07 4.28 18.62
C TYR A 501 4.45 3.18 17.75
N ASP A 502 4.36 1.96 18.27
CA ASP A 502 3.93 0.80 17.48
C ASP A 502 2.48 0.40 17.69
N ASN A 503 2.00 0.49 18.94
CA ASN A 503 0.69 -0.03 19.33
C ASN A 503 -0.33 1.10 19.50
N ILE A 504 -0.64 1.78 18.40
CA ILE A 504 -1.56 2.93 18.40
C ILE A 504 -2.93 2.50 17.88
N TYR A 505 -3.97 2.89 18.62
CA TYR A 505 -5.36 2.69 18.30
C TYR A 505 -6.07 4.03 18.28
N GLY A 506 -6.99 4.25 17.37
CA GLY A 506 -7.81 5.45 17.32
C GLY A 506 -9.27 5.09 17.18
N ILE A 507 -10.13 5.65 18.03
CA ILE A 507 -11.57 5.40 18.02
C ILE A 507 -12.32 6.66 17.59
N ASP A 508 -13.25 6.52 16.66
CA ASP A 508 -14.17 7.59 16.27
C ASP A 508 -15.47 7.01 15.72
N GLN A 509 -16.58 7.72 15.89
CA GLN A 509 -17.87 7.30 15.33
C GLN A 509 -17.90 7.39 13.79
N TYR A 510 -17.06 8.26 13.21
CA TYR A 510 -16.93 8.45 11.77
C TYR A 510 -15.52 8.12 11.27
N ASP A 511 -15.43 7.53 10.08
CA ASP A 511 -14.14 7.13 9.51
C ASP A 511 -13.48 8.21 8.63
N TYR A 512 -14.22 9.25 8.25
CA TYR A 512 -13.77 10.39 7.45
C TYR A 512 -13.02 10.00 6.16
N THR A 513 -13.33 8.84 5.59
CA THR A 513 -12.62 8.33 4.42
C THR A 513 -12.78 9.17 3.15
N LYS A 514 -13.78 10.06 3.10
CA LYS A 514 -13.95 11.08 2.05
C LYS A 514 -12.88 12.17 2.06
N LEU A 515 -12.09 12.28 3.13
CA LEU A 515 -11.12 13.36 3.34
C LEU A 515 -9.65 12.98 3.00
N ASP A 516 -9.43 11.78 2.43
CA ASP A 516 -8.13 11.26 1.95
C ASP A 516 -6.95 11.31 2.96
N MET A 517 -7.23 11.20 4.26
CA MET A 517 -6.20 11.12 5.29
C MET A 517 -5.81 9.67 5.59
N GLU A 518 -4.51 9.36 5.52
CA GLU A 518 -4.00 8.03 5.91
C GLU A 518 -4.20 7.77 7.39
N LYS A 519 -4.62 6.56 7.74
CA LYS A 519 -4.69 6.11 9.13
C LYS A 519 -3.65 5.02 9.35
N ASN A 520 -2.42 5.44 9.65
CA ASN A 520 -1.27 4.55 9.85
C ASN A 520 -1.25 3.92 11.26
N PHE A 521 -2.42 3.59 11.79
CA PHE A 521 -2.70 3.06 13.12
C PHE A 521 -3.97 2.20 13.07
N ASN A 522 -4.29 1.50 14.16
CA ASN A 522 -5.48 0.65 14.22
C ASN A 522 -6.74 1.51 14.46
N PHE A 523 -7.51 1.80 13.41
CA PHE A 523 -8.72 2.61 13.51
C PHE A 523 -9.95 1.77 13.89
N ILE A 524 -10.77 2.30 14.80
CA ILE A 524 -11.97 1.66 15.35
C ILE A 524 -13.15 2.58 15.09
N LYS A 525 -14.07 2.16 14.22
CA LYS A 525 -15.32 2.90 13.95
C LYS A 525 -16.35 2.57 15.04
N SER A 526 -16.40 3.38 16.08
CA SER A 526 -17.33 3.18 17.21
C SER A 526 -17.48 4.47 18.01
N LYS A 527 -18.64 4.62 18.68
CA LYS A 527 -18.81 5.64 19.71
C LYS A 527 -18.05 5.21 20.95
N MET A 528 -17.37 6.13 21.61
CA MET A 528 -16.51 5.80 22.74
C MET A 528 -17.32 5.15 23.87
N GLU A 529 -18.54 5.63 24.12
CA GLU A 529 -19.45 5.17 25.16
C GLU A 529 -19.87 3.70 24.97
N ASP A 530 -20.02 3.28 23.71
CA ASP A 530 -20.47 1.93 23.34
C ASP A 530 -19.30 0.94 23.16
N PHE A 531 -18.07 1.44 23.18
CA PHE A 531 -16.88 0.66 22.88
C PHE A 531 -16.68 -0.47 23.89
N SER A 532 -16.22 -1.65 23.49
CA SER A 532 -15.85 -2.70 24.44
C SER A 532 -14.65 -3.47 23.93
N THR A 533 -13.74 -3.81 24.83
CA THR A 533 -12.53 -4.55 24.49
C THR A 533 -11.94 -5.26 25.70
N ASN A 534 -11.31 -6.40 25.45
CA ASN A 534 -10.47 -7.11 26.41
C ASN A 534 -9.06 -6.49 26.51
N MET A 535 -8.70 -5.60 25.58
CA MET A 535 -7.45 -4.86 25.63
C MET A 535 -7.45 -3.87 26.81
N ARG A 536 -6.27 -3.62 27.38
CA ARG A 536 -6.08 -2.59 28.39
C ARG A 536 -5.00 -1.62 27.93
N PHE A 537 -5.34 -0.34 27.87
CA PHE A 537 -4.47 0.71 27.37
C PHE A 537 -3.57 1.26 28.46
N LYS A 538 -2.28 1.40 28.14
CA LYS A 538 -1.28 2.03 29.01
C LYS A 538 -1.34 3.55 28.91
N TYR A 539 -1.75 4.04 27.75
CA TYR A 539 -1.86 5.46 27.45
C TYR A 539 -3.18 5.75 26.77
N VAL A 540 -3.84 6.84 27.16
CA VAL A 540 -5.05 7.32 26.51
C VAL A 540 -4.92 8.82 26.26
N VAL A 541 -5.35 9.29 25.09
CA VAL A 541 -5.28 10.68 24.69
C VAL A 541 -6.61 11.15 24.12
N CYS A 542 -7.06 12.33 24.58
CA CYS A 542 -8.24 13.06 24.11
C CYS A 542 -7.82 14.51 23.84
N LEU A 543 -7.39 14.83 22.61
CA LEU A 543 -6.94 16.19 22.27
C LEU A 543 -7.82 16.82 21.22
N TYR A 544 -8.17 18.08 21.44
CA TYR A 544 -9.01 18.89 20.58
C TYR A 544 -10.46 18.40 20.43
N ASN A 545 -10.98 17.71 21.46
CA ASN A 545 -12.36 17.23 21.49
C ASN A 545 -13.33 18.33 21.96
N CYS A 546 -14.59 18.16 21.59
CA CYS A 546 -15.70 19.03 21.97
C CYS A 546 -16.67 18.23 22.85
N TYR A 547 -17.21 18.87 23.89
CA TYR A 547 -18.20 18.27 24.78
C TYR A 547 -19.39 19.23 24.91
N ALA A 548 -20.60 18.71 24.82
CA ALA A 548 -21.83 19.48 24.98
C ALA A 548 -22.03 19.90 26.44
N ASN A 549 -21.63 19.06 27.40
CA ASN A 549 -21.76 19.30 28.84
C ASN A 549 -20.83 18.40 29.66
N THR A 550 -20.85 18.55 30.99
CA THR A 550 -20.07 17.72 31.92
C THR A 550 -20.50 16.26 31.92
N ASP A 551 -21.78 15.94 31.71
CA ASP A 551 -22.27 14.56 31.75
C ASP A 551 -21.70 13.72 30.60
N GLU A 552 -21.59 14.30 29.40
CA GLU A 552 -20.92 13.69 28.26
C GLU A 552 -19.44 13.41 28.55
N LEU A 553 -18.73 14.40 29.10
CA LEU A 553 -17.34 14.23 29.53
C LEU A 553 -17.19 13.11 30.57
N CYS A 554 -18.09 13.04 31.55
CA CYS A 554 -18.10 11.98 32.57
C CYS A 554 -18.24 10.58 31.94
N LYS A 555 -19.16 10.41 30.99
CA LYS A 555 -19.36 9.11 30.30
C LYS A 555 -18.10 8.66 29.55
N VAL A 556 -17.45 9.58 28.85
CA VAL A 556 -16.19 9.30 28.16
C VAL A 556 -15.11 8.88 29.16
N LEU A 557 -14.98 9.59 30.28
CA LEU A 557 -13.96 9.30 31.30
C LEU A 557 -14.21 7.99 32.05
N ASP A 558 -15.46 7.68 32.36
CA ASP A 558 -15.84 6.38 32.94
C ASP A 558 -15.44 5.24 32.03
N LYS A 559 -15.63 5.43 30.73
CA LYS A 559 -15.26 4.43 29.75
C LYS A 559 -13.76 4.29 29.58
N ILE A 560 -13.04 5.40 29.57
CA ILE A 560 -11.57 5.41 29.61
C ILE A 560 -11.08 4.68 30.86
N TYR A 561 -11.68 4.93 32.03
CA TYR A 561 -11.32 4.25 33.26
C TYR A 561 -11.45 2.72 33.14
N GLU A 562 -12.56 2.23 32.57
CA GLU A 562 -12.82 0.79 32.38
C GLU A 562 -11.74 0.09 31.52
N ILE A 563 -11.37 0.70 30.39
CA ILE A 563 -10.46 0.09 29.40
C ILE A 563 -8.98 0.36 29.66
N SER A 564 -8.66 1.09 30.73
CA SER A 564 -7.28 1.47 31.04
C SER A 564 -6.58 0.48 31.97
N GLN A 565 -5.25 0.36 31.84
CA GLN A 565 -4.39 -0.34 32.81
C GLN A 565 -4.42 0.35 34.19
N LYS A 566 -3.79 -0.27 35.20
CA LYS A 566 -3.73 0.29 36.56
C LYS A 566 -2.80 1.51 36.64
N ASP A 567 -1.67 1.47 35.93
CA ASP A 567 -0.65 2.51 35.81
C ASP A 567 -0.86 3.41 34.58
N VAL A 568 -2.10 3.52 34.10
CA VAL A 568 -2.43 4.31 32.91
C VAL A 568 -2.05 5.78 33.09
N ILE A 569 -1.58 6.40 32.01
CA ILE A 569 -1.53 7.86 31.89
C ILE A 569 -2.55 8.31 30.85
N VAL A 570 -3.48 9.16 31.29
CA VAL A 570 -4.49 9.78 30.43
C VAL A 570 -4.16 11.25 30.24
N VAL A 571 -4.14 11.73 29.00
CA VAL A 571 -3.97 13.15 28.68
C VAL A 571 -5.23 13.64 27.98
N ILE A 572 -5.94 14.58 28.59
CA ILE A 572 -7.15 15.19 28.02
C ILE A 572 -6.99 16.70 27.97
N ASP A 573 -7.43 17.32 26.87
CA ASP A 573 -7.60 18.76 26.78
C ASP A 573 -9.08 19.16 26.79
N ILE A 574 -9.37 20.31 27.40
CA ILE A 574 -10.72 20.86 27.51
C ILE A 574 -10.67 22.36 27.23
N PHE A 575 -11.67 22.87 26.53
CA PHE A 575 -11.77 24.29 26.21
C PHE A 575 -11.96 25.16 27.47
N ASN A 576 -11.06 26.13 27.65
CA ASN A 576 -10.97 26.99 28.83
C ASN A 576 -11.98 28.15 28.75
N LYS A 577 -12.97 28.18 29.66
CA LYS A 577 -13.95 29.27 29.72
C LYS A 577 -13.32 30.63 30.03
N LYS A 578 -12.35 30.72 30.95
CA LYS A 578 -11.68 31.98 31.29
C LYS A 578 -10.95 32.60 30.10
N TRP A 579 -10.42 31.78 29.20
CA TRP A 579 -9.84 32.25 27.94
C TRP A 579 -10.95 32.73 27.00
N ARG A 580 -12.04 31.96 26.87
CA ARG A 580 -13.12 32.28 25.94
C ARG A 580 -13.89 33.54 26.31
N ASP A 581 -14.09 33.81 27.59
CA ASP A 581 -14.77 35.00 28.12
C ASP A 581 -14.03 36.31 27.75
N LYS A 582 -12.73 36.23 27.42
CA LYS A 582 -11.92 37.39 27.00
C LYS A 582 -11.97 37.64 25.49
N MET A 583 -12.55 36.72 24.72
CA MET A 583 -12.63 36.82 23.27
C MET A 583 -13.96 37.46 22.84
N ASN A 584 -13.99 38.05 21.64
CA ASN A 584 -15.22 38.62 21.10
C ASN A 584 -16.37 37.61 21.11
N ALA A 585 -17.54 38.04 21.56
CA ALA A 585 -18.74 37.19 21.63
C ALA A 585 -19.20 36.75 20.23
N GLN A 586 -18.97 37.57 19.21
CA GLN A 586 -19.20 37.23 17.82
C GLN A 586 -17.91 37.38 17.02
N CYS A 587 -17.60 36.36 16.23
CA CYS A 587 -16.49 36.37 15.30
C CYS A 587 -16.96 35.84 13.95
N ARG A 588 -16.54 36.49 12.87
CA ARG A 588 -16.73 36.02 11.50
C ARG A 588 -15.39 36.06 10.78
N GLN A 589 -15.03 34.95 10.17
CA GLN A 589 -13.78 34.80 9.44
C GLN A 589 -14.04 34.09 8.11
N VAL A 590 -13.42 34.58 7.03
CA VAL A 590 -13.34 33.84 5.77
C VAL A 590 -12.17 32.86 5.87
N LEU A 591 -12.46 31.56 5.83
CA LEU A 591 -11.43 30.52 5.90
C LEU A 591 -10.81 30.22 4.53
N LYS A 592 -11.63 30.23 3.49
CA LYS A 592 -11.21 29.95 2.11
C LYS A 592 -12.04 30.76 1.14
N LYS A 593 -11.39 31.24 0.07
CA LYS A 593 -12.03 31.89 -1.07
C LYS A 593 -11.39 31.37 -2.34
N SER A 594 -12.17 30.68 -3.17
CA SER A 594 -11.79 30.25 -4.52
C SER A 594 -12.66 30.98 -5.56
N GLU A 595 -12.44 30.70 -6.84
CA GLU A 595 -13.31 31.17 -7.91
C GLU A 595 -14.73 30.60 -7.81
N ASP A 596 -14.86 29.38 -7.24
CA ASP A 596 -16.13 28.64 -7.20
C ASP A 596 -16.94 28.82 -5.91
N TYR A 597 -16.28 29.06 -4.77
CA TYR A 597 -16.95 29.17 -3.47
C TYR A 597 -16.18 29.97 -2.41
N ILE A 598 -16.89 30.38 -1.36
CA ILE A 598 -16.35 31.01 -0.15
C ILE A 598 -16.77 30.20 1.07
N ILE A 599 -15.85 29.97 2.00
CA ILE A 599 -16.13 29.32 3.29
C ILE A 599 -15.99 30.35 4.40
N GLU A 600 -17.08 30.54 5.14
CA GLU A 600 -17.11 31.41 6.31
C GLU A 600 -17.27 30.60 7.59
N LEU A 601 -16.44 30.93 8.57
CA LEU A 601 -16.58 30.49 9.95
C LEU A 601 -17.19 31.62 10.76
N ILE A 602 -18.31 31.34 11.41
CA ILE A 602 -18.96 32.24 12.35
C ILE A 602 -18.97 31.56 13.71
N ARG A 603 -18.63 32.31 14.76
CA ARG A 603 -18.71 31.85 16.14
C ARG A 603 -19.56 32.82 16.93
N GLU A 604 -20.55 32.28 17.62
CA GLU A 604 -21.48 33.01 18.49
C GLU A 604 -21.35 32.43 19.90
N TYR A 605 -20.94 33.24 20.87
CA TYR A 605 -20.73 32.81 22.24
C TYR A 605 -21.73 33.45 23.19
N THR A 606 -22.52 32.58 23.81
CA THR A 606 -23.43 32.89 24.90
C THR A 606 -22.99 32.04 26.07
N SER A 607 -22.13 32.60 26.92
CA SER A 607 -21.47 31.90 28.02
C SER A 607 -22.42 30.95 28.77
N PRO A 608 -22.05 29.67 28.98
CA PRO A 608 -20.75 29.05 28.66
C PRO A 608 -20.69 28.36 27.27
N ILE A 609 -21.69 28.58 26.42
CA ILE A 609 -21.87 27.83 25.16
C ILE A 609 -21.38 28.65 23.97
N GLU A 610 -20.56 28.05 23.10
CA GLU A 610 -20.26 28.58 21.78
C GLU A 610 -20.98 27.78 20.70
N LYS A 611 -21.67 28.48 19.82
CA LYS A 611 -22.19 27.96 18.56
C LYS A 611 -21.20 28.29 17.46
N THR A 612 -20.66 27.26 16.83
CA THR A 612 -19.81 27.36 15.64
C THR A 612 -20.64 27.07 14.40
N ILE A 613 -20.58 27.96 13.42
CA ILE A 613 -21.33 27.86 12.16
C ILE A 613 -20.33 27.93 11.00
N TYR A 614 -20.40 26.97 10.09
CA TYR A 614 -19.74 27.05 8.78
C TYR A 614 -20.79 27.36 7.71
N ASN A 615 -20.57 28.40 6.92
CA ASN A 615 -21.34 28.69 5.72
C ASN A 615 -20.49 28.44 4.48
N VAL A 616 -21.04 27.67 3.54
CA VAL A 616 -20.50 27.53 2.18
C VAL A 616 -21.30 28.44 1.27
N LEU A 617 -20.63 29.38 0.60
CA LEU A 617 -21.26 30.32 -0.32
C LEU A 617 -20.80 30.07 -1.75
N LYS A 618 -21.74 30.09 -2.70
CA LYS A 618 -21.47 30.07 -4.14
C LYS A 618 -22.17 31.26 -4.79
N ASN A 619 -21.44 32.04 -5.60
CA ASN A 619 -21.94 33.28 -6.21
C ASN A 619 -22.60 34.24 -5.20
N GLY A 620 -22.02 34.35 -4.01
CA GLY A 620 -22.51 35.22 -2.93
C GLY A 620 -23.75 34.71 -2.18
N LYS A 621 -24.27 33.53 -2.50
CA LYS A 621 -25.40 32.90 -1.79
C LYS A 621 -24.93 31.74 -0.93
N VAL A 622 -25.41 31.65 0.30
CA VAL A 622 -25.20 30.47 1.16
C VAL A 622 -25.91 29.28 0.53
N ILE A 623 -25.17 28.23 0.25
CA ILE A 623 -25.70 26.97 -0.29
C ILE A 623 -25.82 25.90 0.79
N ASN A 624 -24.85 25.83 1.71
CA ASN A 624 -24.86 24.90 2.85
C ASN A 624 -24.52 25.66 4.15
N THR A 625 -25.13 25.25 5.26
CA THR A 625 -24.85 25.73 6.61
C THR A 625 -24.68 24.53 7.54
N TYR A 626 -23.58 24.50 8.30
CA TYR A 626 -23.30 23.48 9.30
C TYR A 626 -23.14 24.13 10.66
N THR A 627 -23.68 23.53 11.71
CA THR A 627 -23.68 24.12 13.05
C THR A 627 -23.33 23.09 14.11
N LEU A 628 -22.49 23.46 15.06
CA LEU A 628 -22.21 22.72 16.29
C LEU A 628 -22.30 23.65 17.50
N GLN A 629 -22.77 23.13 18.62
CA GLN A 629 -22.67 23.79 19.92
C GLN A 629 -21.70 23.02 20.82
N GLN A 630 -20.86 23.75 21.55
CA GLN A 630 -19.94 23.19 22.54
C GLN A 630 -19.94 24.04 23.80
N SER A 631 -19.70 23.39 24.95
CA SER A 631 -19.54 24.07 26.23
C SER A 631 -18.08 24.35 26.54
N PHE A 632 -17.84 25.50 27.17
CA PHE A 632 -16.56 25.88 27.76
C PHE A 632 -16.64 25.70 29.27
N PHE A 633 -15.58 25.15 29.86
CA PHE A 633 -15.62 24.74 31.27
C PHE A 633 -14.72 25.62 32.12
N GLU A 634 -15.14 25.84 33.37
CA GLU A 634 -14.26 26.39 34.40
C GLU A 634 -13.47 25.26 35.07
N GLU A 635 -12.28 25.59 35.57
CA GLU A 635 -11.44 24.63 36.26
C GLU A 635 -12.16 23.99 37.47
N GLU A 636 -12.94 24.77 38.21
CA GLU A 636 -13.66 24.31 39.40
C GLU A 636 -14.71 23.24 39.09
N ASP A 637 -15.39 23.35 37.94
CA ASP A 637 -16.38 22.37 37.49
C ASP A 637 -15.70 21.04 37.14
N LEU A 638 -14.57 21.10 36.44
CA LEU A 638 -13.81 19.93 36.02
C LEU A 638 -13.11 19.23 37.20
N ARG A 639 -12.65 20.00 38.19
CA ARG A 639 -12.06 19.42 39.42
C ARG A 639 -13.02 18.48 40.13
N LYS A 640 -14.32 18.82 40.19
CA LYS A 640 -15.34 17.96 40.81
C LYS A 640 -15.49 16.63 40.06
N VAL A 641 -15.42 16.66 38.73
CA VAL A 641 -15.52 15.46 37.87
C VAL A 641 -14.32 14.54 38.04
N PHE A 642 -13.10 15.09 38.07
CA PHE A 642 -11.89 14.24 38.05
C PHE A 642 -11.51 13.68 39.42
N LEU A 643 -11.72 14.44 40.50
CA LEU A 643 -11.27 14.04 41.84
C LEU A 643 -11.92 12.76 42.37
N GLU A 644 -13.02 12.28 41.80
CA GLU A 644 -13.65 11.04 42.25
C GLU A 644 -12.79 9.79 41.94
N LYS A 645 -12.25 9.69 40.72
CA LYS A 645 -11.56 8.48 40.22
C LYS A 645 -10.10 8.70 39.78
N TRP A 646 -9.67 9.95 39.68
CA TRP A 646 -8.40 10.31 39.06
C TRP A 646 -7.55 11.19 39.99
N GLU A 647 -6.25 10.90 40.05
CA GLU A 647 -5.24 11.88 40.43
C GLU A 647 -4.84 12.65 39.16
N PHE A 648 -4.63 13.95 39.26
CA PHE A 648 -4.28 14.74 38.08
C PHE A 648 -3.37 15.93 38.37
N LYS A 649 -2.60 16.28 37.34
CA LYS A 649 -1.89 17.54 37.21
C LYS A 649 -2.56 18.38 36.12
N LEU A 650 -2.83 19.65 36.44
CA LEU A 650 -3.34 20.63 35.49
C LEU A 650 -2.20 21.53 34.99
N VAL A 651 -2.19 21.76 33.68
CA VAL A 651 -1.40 22.77 32.97
C VAL A 651 -2.28 23.40 31.87
N ASN A 652 -1.88 24.51 31.27
CA ASN A 652 -2.56 25.03 30.08
C ASN A 652 -1.69 24.97 28.82
N SER A 653 -2.33 25.08 27.65
CA SER A 653 -1.65 24.96 26.35
C SER A 653 -0.52 25.97 26.10
N LYS A 654 -0.57 27.13 26.76
CA LYS A 654 0.50 28.13 26.67
C LYS A 654 1.72 27.72 27.48
N GLU A 655 1.52 27.25 28.70
CA GLU A 655 2.59 26.84 29.62
C GLU A 655 3.42 25.67 29.07
N VAL A 656 2.77 24.73 28.39
CA VAL A 656 3.45 23.56 27.82
C VAL A 656 3.90 23.76 26.37
N ASN A 657 3.73 24.97 25.82
CA ASN A 657 4.08 25.33 24.45
C ASN A 657 3.44 24.41 23.39
N THR A 658 2.20 23.98 23.60
CA THR A 658 1.41 23.30 22.56
C THR A 658 0.57 24.25 21.74
N ARG A 659 0.34 25.48 22.25
CA ARG A 659 -0.28 26.61 21.55
C ARG A 659 0.31 27.92 22.04
N ASN A 660 0.08 29.00 21.28
CA ASN A 660 0.49 30.36 21.65
C ASN A 660 -0.41 31.04 22.71
N ASN A 661 -1.47 30.36 23.15
CA ASN A 661 -2.47 30.87 24.09
C ASN A 661 -2.94 29.77 25.06
N ASP A 662 -3.71 30.16 26.07
CA ASP A 662 -4.27 29.30 27.13
C ASP A 662 -5.70 28.81 26.79
N GLN A 663 -6.00 28.62 25.49
CA GLN A 663 -7.31 28.14 25.01
C GLN A 663 -7.71 26.78 25.60
N LYS A 664 -6.73 25.93 25.93
CA LYS A 664 -6.96 24.58 26.45
C LYS A 664 -6.40 24.43 27.86
N LEU A 665 -7.23 23.87 28.74
CA LEU A 665 -6.81 23.26 29.99
C LEU A 665 -6.42 21.81 29.70
N ILE A 666 -5.21 21.40 30.08
CA ILE A 666 -4.67 20.07 29.81
C ILE A 666 -4.50 19.35 31.15
N TYR A 667 -5.18 18.22 31.28
CA TYR A 667 -5.14 17.37 32.46
C TYR A 667 -4.32 16.12 32.14
N ILE A 668 -3.27 15.90 32.92
CA ILE A 668 -2.50 14.65 32.91
C ILE A 668 -2.96 13.85 34.12
N MET A 669 -3.59 12.70 33.88
CA MET A 669 -4.33 11.96 34.89
C MET A 669 -3.81 10.53 35.05
N THR A 670 -3.87 10.03 36.27
CA THR A 670 -3.59 8.63 36.65
C THR A 670 -4.73 8.11 37.51
N LYS A 671 -4.96 6.80 37.49
CA LYS A 671 -5.99 6.20 38.35
C LYS A 671 -5.60 6.32 39.83
N LYS A 672 -6.61 6.51 40.68
CA LYS A 672 -6.49 6.40 42.13
C LYS A 672 -6.42 4.95 42.60
#